data_AF-A0A2V6T619-F1
#
_entry.id   AF-A0A2V6T619-F1
#
_cell.length_a   1.000
_cell.length_b   1.000
_cell.length_c   1.000
_cell.angle_alpha   90.00
_cell.angle_beta   90.00
_cell.angle_gamma   90.00
#
_symmetry.space_group_name_H-M   'P 1'
#
loop_
_entity.id
_entity.type
_entity.pdbx_description
1 polymer ?
#
loop_
_entity_poly.entity_id
_entity_poly.type
_entity_poly.pdbx_seq_one_letter_code
_entity_poly.pdbx_strand_id
1 'polypeptide(L)'
;MLALGAARARPSVRAFAVAGAWAAALVLTRAQAAVTLPALGAYAWWAAGTERRIARVAAFAGVAALGPLLFAAWNLYRFGALTEMGYSPLYHFSFNFLEASYGHLFSVGRSLFIYSPPVALALLGWPEVLRRHRAEGLLVLGTCGGLFLLYVSWSGWHGAWCFGNRFLLPTVPLLLVGLPYILPGHPRARACALGLAIAAGLVVQTLGLAVHIAFIHHAYSYAEHPAPLPYLFVPSQSQLATHADALWRGYALDPWLLRLASDVGPGAALTLALPLVLAAAAGVMVMYRTSTSSWALVKSSPQQRQRSRRVGEDAASQPGPRAGPGAWRLAWVVALLVAAIVFASVAPELAVDGPDVNDSALHLGLAKRASEALARGESPIDFWHPDVGLGYPVFHHYQHLPHLTLIAVHRLLLGAVSLDAIYRWSLGVLLALFPLSMFVAMWRMDFGPVEACCAAMVTPLVSTPGLYGLGLESYLWPGRGLYTQLFAAVLAPLAFAEAYRAVRTGRRLGLAAALIAATLLSHLVYGYIVCLSTLSLLLGSGHRGRRVVRLAMILTAMALATSYFLVPALRDSAFANHSVWEEAAKWDSFGARAVLSALVRGELLDHGRWPVLTALAFAGVGCAIWRGPLRARLVAGLAVVWTLLYFGRATWGRAIDVLPFASDIPMHRFIGGFHLFAIPVIACGLAFVLRSTHPERSRIRVALAVGLAMIVLAPAARERLAYVNRVAAMKREAASAVAREHRDLAPLLERLAKLDKGRAYVGLPRWGDQYLRAGAVPLSAFAVERGIDTLGFLWHAMTLSGDLQVWFDPDNETHYRTFGVRYPVFDLGRPAPAFARKLETFGRYALYEVESASYFGVATVPMAVEVTKRTAYKASEAWLFSALPAAHVFPALAIAGHVPEGATVVEMTPPALQHVFADMKSSSSVGRIVRSADRWSSEVEFERPAAVVLRANFHPGLVATVDGRPVPVFPVTPGFAAVSVPAGAHAVHFWYMPSTHWPWMMLGALALLVVDRAAVKMRISGVEA
;
A
#
# COMPACT_ATOMS: atom_id res chain seq x y z
N MET A 1 -12.65 0.17 -32.68
CA MET A 1 -13.56 0.85 -33.65
C MET A 1 -13.84 2.31 -33.30
N LEU A 2 -14.40 2.64 -32.11
CA LEU A 2 -14.68 4.04 -31.73
C LEU A 2 -13.46 4.97 -31.79
N ALA A 3 -12.28 4.51 -31.36
CA ALA A 3 -11.04 5.27 -31.47
C ALA A 3 -10.66 5.59 -32.93
N LEU A 4 -10.89 4.66 -33.86
CA LEU A 4 -10.68 4.89 -35.29
C LEU A 4 -11.75 5.86 -35.87
N GLY A 5 -12.99 5.79 -35.40
CA GLY A 5 -14.02 6.78 -35.72
C GLY A 5 -13.65 8.19 -35.25
N ALA A 6 -13.12 8.32 -34.03
CA ALA A 6 -12.60 9.58 -33.51
C ALA A 6 -11.37 10.08 -34.31
N ALA A 7 -10.47 9.17 -34.68
CA ALA A 7 -9.31 9.47 -35.52
C ALA A 7 -9.74 9.93 -36.92
N ARG A 8 -10.78 9.34 -37.52
CA ARG A 8 -11.38 9.81 -38.78
C ARG A 8 -11.92 11.23 -38.65
N ALA A 9 -12.64 11.52 -37.56
CA ALA A 9 -13.25 12.83 -37.35
C ALA A 9 -12.21 13.96 -37.10
N ARG A 10 -11.02 13.61 -36.58
CA ARG A 10 -9.90 14.52 -36.33
C ARG A 10 -8.56 13.84 -36.65
N PRO A 11 -8.18 13.75 -37.95
CA PRO A 11 -7.05 12.94 -38.38
C PRO A 11 -5.71 13.53 -37.95
N SER A 12 -5.01 12.82 -37.06
CA SER A 12 -3.66 13.16 -36.58
C SER A 12 -2.87 11.88 -36.31
N VAL A 13 -1.54 11.94 -36.42
CA VAL A 13 -0.65 10.81 -36.11
C VAL A 13 -0.92 10.27 -34.70
N ARG A 14 -1.12 11.17 -33.73
CA ARG A 14 -1.45 10.82 -32.34
C ARG A 14 -2.79 10.09 -32.21
N ALA A 15 -3.83 10.51 -32.92
CA ALA A 15 -5.14 9.85 -32.84
C ALA A 15 -5.08 8.42 -33.41
N PHE A 16 -4.32 8.21 -34.49
CA PHE A 16 -4.08 6.89 -35.05
C PHE A 16 -3.19 6.01 -34.15
N ALA A 17 -2.17 6.57 -33.50
CA ALA A 17 -1.38 5.88 -32.49
C ALA A 17 -2.25 5.43 -31.28
N VAL A 18 -3.16 6.28 -30.80
CA VAL A 18 -4.11 5.91 -29.72
C VAL A 18 -5.06 4.80 -30.18
N ALA A 19 -5.54 4.85 -31.42
CA ALA A 19 -6.33 3.76 -31.98
C ALA A 19 -5.52 2.46 -32.10
N GLY A 20 -4.22 2.55 -32.41
CA GLY A 20 -3.28 1.43 -32.41
C GLY A 20 -3.06 0.86 -31.01
N ALA A 21 -2.97 1.69 -29.98
CA ALA A 21 -2.85 1.26 -28.59
C ALA A 21 -4.08 0.46 -28.13
N TRP A 22 -5.29 0.88 -28.53
CA TRP A 22 -6.51 0.10 -28.28
C TRP A 22 -6.52 -1.23 -29.03
N ALA A 23 -5.97 -1.28 -30.25
CA ALA A 23 -5.82 -2.52 -31.00
C ALA A 23 -4.80 -3.46 -30.35
N ALA A 24 -3.68 -2.94 -29.84
CA ALA A 24 -2.70 -3.72 -29.06
C ALA A 24 -3.30 -4.26 -27.76
N ALA A 25 -4.00 -3.42 -27.00
CA ALA A 25 -4.68 -3.82 -25.77
C ALA A 25 -5.74 -4.90 -26.03
N LEU A 26 -6.46 -4.83 -27.16
CA LEU A 26 -7.41 -5.85 -27.58
C LEU A 26 -6.73 -7.23 -27.74
N VAL A 27 -5.58 -7.28 -28.42
CA VAL A 27 -4.81 -8.54 -28.60
C VAL A 27 -4.25 -9.05 -27.28
N LEU A 28 -3.72 -8.17 -26.43
CA LEU A 28 -3.19 -8.54 -25.11
C LEU A 28 -4.28 -9.06 -24.17
N THR A 29 -5.52 -8.59 -24.33
CA THR A 29 -6.66 -9.09 -23.56
C THR A 29 -7.14 -10.44 -24.09
N ARG A 30 -7.10 -10.62 -25.42
CA ARG A 30 -7.56 -11.85 -26.07
C ARG A 30 -6.74 -12.08 -27.35
N ALA A 31 -5.83 -13.05 -27.32
CA ALA A 31 -4.90 -13.31 -28.43
C ALA A 31 -5.61 -13.57 -29.77
N GLN A 32 -6.73 -14.31 -29.73
CA GLN A 32 -7.62 -14.54 -30.88
C GLN A 32 -8.10 -13.26 -31.57
N ALA A 33 -8.17 -12.12 -30.88
CA ALA A 33 -8.60 -10.86 -31.49
C ALA A 33 -7.58 -10.30 -32.49
N ALA A 34 -6.37 -10.87 -32.58
CA ALA A 34 -5.39 -10.55 -33.61
C ALA A 34 -5.95 -10.69 -35.03
N VAL A 35 -6.89 -11.63 -35.27
CA VAL A 35 -7.56 -11.80 -36.58
C VAL A 35 -8.41 -10.61 -37.00
N THR A 36 -8.68 -9.68 -36.09
CA THR A 36 -9.43 -8.45 -36.37
C THR A 36 -8.52 -7.32 -36.88
N LEU A 37 -7.20 -7.42 -36.71
CA LEU A 37 -6.23 -6.40 -37.10
C LEU A 37 -6.26 -6.08 -38.60
N PRO A 38 -6.42 -7.04 -39.53
CA PRO A 38 -6.56 -6.71 -40.95
C PRO A 38 -7.75 -5.81 -41.26
N ALA A 39 -8.92 -6.09 -40.67
CA ALA A 39 -10.12 -5.25 -40.85
C ALA A 39 -9.93 -3.86 -40.23
N LEU A 40 -9.34 -3.78 -39.03
CA LEU A 40 -9.00 -2.52 -38.37
C LEU A 40 -7.97 -1.70 -39.17
N GLY A 41 -6.97 -2.37 -39.74
CA GLY A 41 -5.94 -1.77 -40.58
C GLY A 41 -6.49 -1.24 -41.90
N ALA A 42 -7.34 -2.01 -42.59
CA ALA A 42 -8.02 -1.57 -43.80
C ALA A 42 -8.92 -0.34 -43.53
N TYR A 43 -9.64 -0.35 -42.42
CA TYR A 43 -10.42 0.82 -42.01
C TYR A 43 -9.54 2.00 -41.60
N ALA A 44 -8.42 1.77 -40.91
CA ALA A 44 -7.45 2.82 -40.59
C ALA A 44 -6.85 3.45 -41.85
N TRP A 45 -6.53 2.64 -42.87
CA TRP A 45 -6.06 3.10 -44.17
C TRP A 45 -7.08 4.02 -44.84
N TRP A 46 -8.35 3.60 -44.87
CA TRP A 46 -9.44 4.42 -45.41
C TRP A 46 -9.67 5.70 -44.58
N ALA A 47 -9.67 5.58 -43.25
CA ALA A 47 -9.92 6.68 -42.32
C ALA A 47 -8.79 7.72 -42.28
N ALA A 48 -7.57 7.37 -42.70
CA ALA A 48 -6.40 8.24 -42.62
C ALA A 48 -6.41 9.40 -43.63
N GLY A 49 -7.34 9.38 -44.61
CA GLY A 49 -7.41 10.39 -45.67
C GLY A 49 -6.24 10.26 -46.65
N THR A 50 -6.14 11.15 -47.64
CA THR A 50 -5.03 11.17 -48.62
C THR A 50 -3.76 11.81 -48.05
N GLU A 51 -3.90 12.90 -47.32
CA GLU A 51 -2.76 13.65 -46.76
C GLU A 51 -2.13 12.92 -45.56
N ARG A 52 -0.79 12.77 -45.54
CA ARG A 52 -0.04 12.07 -44.47
C ARG A 52 -0.57 10.67 -44.13
N ARG A 53 -1.22 10.01 -45.10
CA ARG A 53 -1.81 8.66 -44.93
C ARG A 53 -0.79 7.68 -44.37
N ILE A 54 0.38 7.63 -44.98
CA ILE A 54 1.46 6.71 -44.62
C ILE A 54 1.86 6.91 -43.16
N ALA A 55 2.14 8.15 -42.72
CA ALA A 55 2.54 8.44 -41.34
C ALA A 55 1.45 8.07 -40.31
N ARG A 56 0.18 8.33 -40.64
CA ARG A 56 -0.95 7.99 -39.75
C ARG A 56 -1.17 6.48 -39.64
N VAL A 57 -1.13 5.77 -40.77
CA VAL A 57 -1.27 4.32 -40.80
C VAL A 57 -0.07 3.64 -40.15
N ALA A 58 1.15 4.11 -40.41
CA ALA A 58 2.36 3.62 -39.77
C ALA A 58 2.30 3.79 -38.25
N ALA A 59 1.79 4.92 -37.75
CA ALA A 59 1.58 5.13 -36.32
C ALA A 59 0.53 4.19 -35.72
N PHE A 60 -0.57 3.92 -36.43
CA PHE A 60 -1.54 2.91 -36.01
C PHE A 60 -0.92 1.51 -35.99
N ALA A 61 -0.30 1.09 -37.09
CA ALA A 61 0.25 -0.24 -37.27
C ALA A 61 1.42 -0.52 -36.30
N GLY A 62 2.36 0.42 -36.16
CA GLY A 62 3.50 0.30 -35.26
C GLY A 62 3.08 0.14 -33.80
N VAL A 63 2.08 0.91 -33.35
CA VAL A 63 1.57 0.78 -31.98
C VAL A 63 0.70 -0.48 -31.82
N ALA A 64 -0.11 -0.84 -32.82
CA ALA A 64 -0.91 -2.07 -32.80
C ALA A 64 -0.04 -3.33 -32.75
N ALA A 65 1.12 -3.32 -33.42
CA ALA A 65 2.07 -4.43 -33.43
C ALA A 65 2.66 -4.75 -32.05
N LEU A 66 2.68 -3.78 -31.11
CA LEU A 66 3.10 -4.02 -29.74
C LEU A 66 2.26 -5.11 -29.06
N GLY A 67 0.98 -5.27 -29.41
CA GLY A 67 0.12 -6.31 -28.83
C GLY A 67 0.65 -7.72 -29.11
N PRO A 68 0.71 -8.15 -30.39
CA PRO A 68 1.31 -9.43 -30.77
C PRO A 68 2.75 -9.60 -30.30
N LEU A 69 3.60 -8.56 -30.38
CA LEU A 69 5.01 -8.64 -29.96
C LEU A 69 5.16 -8.90 -28.45
N LEU A 70 4.44 -8.17 -27.62
CA LEU A 70 4.45 -8.36 -26.17
C LEU A 70 3.85 -9.72 -25.79
N PHE A 71 2.81 -10.17 -26.49
CA PHE A 71 2.24 -11.49 -26.29
C PHE A 71 3.26 -12.60 -26.63
N ALA A 72 3.97 -12.47 -27.75
CA ALA A 72 5.01 -13.43 -28.15
C ALA A 72 6.20 -13.44 -27.17
N ALA A 73 6.64 -12.27 -26.71
CA ALA A 73 7.69 -12.16 -25.68
C ALA A 73 7.28 -12.84 -24.36
N TRP A 74 6.01 -12.67 -23.97
CA TRP A 74 5.45 -13.35 -22.80
C TRP A 74 5.37 -14.87 -22.97
N ASN A 75 5.05 -15.36 -24.16
CA ASN A 75 5.07 -16.79 -24.45
C ASN A 75 6.49 -17.37 -24.48
N LEU A 76 7.47 -16.65 -25.04
CA LEU A 76 8.87 -17.07 -24.99
C LEU A 76 9.35 -17.24 -23.53
N TYR A 77 8.96 -16.30 -22.67
CA TYR A 77 9.27 -16.37 -21.23
C TYR A 77 8.60 -17.56 -20.54
N ARG A 78 7.32 -17.84 -20.84
CA ARG A 78 6.55 -18.90 -20.16
C ARG A 78 6.80 -20.31 -20.68
N PHE A 79 6.92 -20.45 -22.00
CA PHE A 79 6.87 -21.73 -22.71
C PHE A 79 8.13 -22.01 -23.53
N GLY A 80 9.11 -21.09 -23.57
CA GLY A 80 10.30 -21.23 -24.40
C GLY A 80 10.04 -21.11 -25.91
N ALA A 81 8.80 -20.79 -26.32
CA ALA A 81 8.39 -20.69 -27.72
C ALA A 81 7.44 -19.50 -27.94
N LEU A 82 7.57 -18.82 -29.09
CA LEU A 82 6.81 -17.62 -29.42
C LEU A 82 5.32 -17.89 -29.66
N THR A 83 5.01 -19.02 -30.28
CA THR A 83 3.66 -19.36 -30.79
C THR A 83 2.88 -20.30 -29.88
N GLU A 84 3.47 -20.74 -28.76
CA GLU A 84 2.83 -21.69 -27.87
C GLU A 84 1.65 -21.05 -27.13
N MET A 85 0.46 -21.60 -27.29
CA MET A 85 -0.79 -21.03 -26.76
C MET A 85 -1.28 -21.75 -25.49
N GLY A 86 -0.60 -22.82 -25.06
CA GLY A 86 -0.92 -23.58 -23.84
C GLY A 86 -2.19 -24.43 -23.96
N TYR A 87 -2.59 -24.80 -25.18
CA TYR A 87 -3.71 -25.72 -25.43
C TYR A 87 -3.21 -27.17 -25.52
N SER A 88 -4.08 -28.12 -25.16
CA SER A 88 -3.79 -29.55 -25.31
C SER A 88 -3.45 -29.90 -26.78
N PRO A 89 -2.51 -30.84 -27.04
CA PRO A 89 -2.21 -31.32 -28.40
C PRO A 89 -3.42 -31.88 -29.16
N LEU A 90 -4.50 -32.24 -28.44
CA LEU A 90 -5.77 -32.68 -29.03
C LEU A 90 -6.48 -31.56 -29.81
N TYR A 91 -6.21 -30.30 -29.49
CA TYR A 91 -6.76 -29.16 -30.22
C TYR A 91 -5.79 -28.62 -31.25
N HIS A 92 -6.25 -28.53 -32.49
CA HIS A 92 -5.47 -28.12 -33.64
C HIS A 92 -6.37 -27.34 -34.59
N PHE A 93 -5.78 -26.64 -35.56
CA PHE A 93 -6.57 -26.08 -36.64
C PHE A 93 -6.92 -27.19 -37.62
N SER A 94 -8.22 -27.43 -37.83
CA SER A 94 -8.75 -28.39 -38.80
C SER A 94 -9.87 -27.74 -39.62
N PHE A 95 -9.88 -27.97 -40.93
CA PHE A 95 -10.86 -27.38 -41.84
C PHE A 95 -12.13 -28.25 -41.93
N ASN A 96 -12.87 -28.39 -40.82
CA ASN A 96 -14.23 -28.95 -40.85
C ASN A 96 -15.27 -27.84 -41.07
N PHE A 97 -15.12 -27.14 -42.20
CA PHE A 97 -15.80 -25.86 -42.44
C PHE A 97 -17.32 -25.99 -42.43
N LEU A 98 -17.87 -27.03 -43.05
CA LEU A 98 -19.31 -27.24 -43.17
C LEU A 98 -19.96 -27.53 -41.83
N GLU A 99 -19.41 -28.48 -41.07
CA GLU A 99 -19.95 -28.88 -39.77
C GLU A 99 -19.83 -27.73 -38.76
N ALA A 100 -18.66 -27.09 -38.67
CA ALA A 100 -18.44 -25.98 -37.73
C ALA A 100 -19.26 -24.74 -38.10
N SER A 101 -19.45 -24.44 -39.40
CA SER A 101 -20.31 -23.34 -39.85
C SER A 101 -21.78 -23.62 -39.50
N TYR A 102 -22.26 -24.83 -39.78
CA TYR A 102 -23.60 -25.26 -39.40
C TYR A 102 -23.78 -25.19 -37.88
N GLY A 103 -22.80 -25.70 -37.13
CA GLY A 103 -22.76 -25.67 -35.69
C GLY A 103 -22.82 -24.26 -35.08
N HIS A 104 -22.11 -23.30 -35.66
CA HIS A 104 -22.12 -21.93 -35.17
C HIS A 104 -23.37 -21.14 -35.57
N LEU A 105 -23.98 -21.44 -36.72
CA LEU A 105 -25.06 -20.63 -37.28
C LEU A 105 -26.45 -21.24 -37.09
N PHE A 106 -26.59 -22.55 -37.17
CA PHE A 106 -27.90 -23.22 -37.32
C PHE A 106 -28.13 -24.39 -36.37
N SER A 107 -27.11 -24.90 -35.67
CA SER A 107 -27.26 -25.96 -34.66
C SER A 107 -28.22 -25.56 -33.55
N VAL A 108 -29.04 -26.53 -33.13
CA VAL A 108 -29.99 -26.41 -32.01
C VAL A 108 -29.30 -26.18 -30.66
N GLY A 109 -28.02 -26.56 -30.52
CA GLY A 109 -27.23 -26.39 -29.30
C GLY A 109 -26.37 -25.13 -29.25
N ARG A 110 -26.03 -24.55 -30.40
CA ARG A 110 -24.96 -23.52 -30.50
C ARG A 110 -25.19 -22.42 -31.52
N SER A 111 -26.35 -22.37 -32.18
CA SER A 111 -26.64 -21.34 -33.18
C SER A 111 -26.54 -19.93 -32.58
N LEU A 112 -25.77 -19.07 -33.24
CA LEU A 112 -25.73 -17.63 -32.96
C LEU A 112 -27.13 -17.02 -33.04
N PHE A 113 -27.98 -17.49 -33.96
CA PHE A 113 -29.31 -16.96 -34.19
C PHE A 113 -30.33 -17.47 -33.19
N ILE A 114 -30.31 -18.75 -32.84
CA ILE A 114 -31.23 -19.32 -31.85
C ILE A 114 -30.90 -18.78 -30.45
N TYR A 115 -29.62 -18.68 -30.10
CA TYR A 115 -29.18 -18.20 -28.78
C TYR A 115 -29.05 -16.68 -28.69
N SER A 116 -29.20 -15.96 -29.80
CA SER A 116 -29.32 -14.50 -29.84
C SER A 116 -30.31 -14.05 -30.93
N PRO A 117 -31.63 -14.32 -30.76
CA PRO A 117 -32.66 -14.02 -31.78
C PRO A 117 -32.65 -12.60 -32.35
N PRO A 118 -32.35 -11.53 -31.56
CA PRO A 118 -32.23 -10.18 -32.11
C PRO A 118 -31.18 -10.04 -33.22
N VAL A 119 -30.13 -10.88 -33.24
CA VAL A 119 -29.11 -10.88 -34.30
C VAL A 119 -29.69 -11.33 -35.63
N ALA A 120 -30.57 -12.35 -35.63
CA ALA A 120 -31.22 -12.83 -36.85
C ALA A 120 -32.06 -11.73 -37.50
N LEU A 121 -32.82 -10.98 -36.68
CA LEU A 121 -33.59 -9.83 -37.14
C LEU A 121 -32.67 -8.71 -37.65
N ALA A 122 -31.55 -8.46 -36.98
CA ALA A 122 -30.59 -7.43 -37.36
C ALA A 122 -30.02 -7.64 -38.77
N LEU A 123 -29.85 -8.90 -39.21
CA LEU A 123 -29.35 -9.26 -40.55
C LEU A 123 -30.16 -8.61 -41.69
N LEU A 124 -31.47 -8.44 -41.51
CA LEU A 124 -32.33 -7.80 -42.52
C LEU A 124 -31.99 -6.32 -42.75
N GLY A 125 -31.35 -5.65 -41.79
CA GLY A 125 -30.94 -4.24 -41.90
C GLY A 125 -29.55 -4.05 -42.51
N TRP A 126 -28.77 -5.11 -42.70
CA TRP A 126 -27.39 -5.02 -43.18
C TRP A 126 -27.22 -4.49 -44.62
N PRO A 127 -28.10 -4.81 -45.59
CA PRO A 127 -28.04 -4.17 -46.92
C PRO A 127 -28.08 -2.64 -46.83
N GLU A 128 -28.91 -2.10 -45.93
CA GLU A 128 -29.05 -0.65 -45.73
C GLU A 128 -27.85 -0.05 -44.98
N VAL A 129 -27.28 -0.78 -44.02
CA VAL A 129 -26.01 -0.40 -43.36
C VAL A 129 -24.89 -0.28 -44.39
N LEU A 130 -24.75 -1.27 -45.28
CA LEU A 130 -23.71 -1.26 -46.31
C LEU A 130 -23.93 -0.17 -47.36
N ARG A 131 -25.20 0.20 -47.62
CA ARG A 131 -25.55 1.30 -48.51
C ARG A 131 -25.21 2.67 -47.91
N ARG A 132 -25.50 2.90 -46.63
CA ARG A 132 -25.30 4.20 -45.95
C ARG A 132 -23.92 4.39 -45.32
N HIS A 133 -23.31 3.31 -44.85
CA HIS A 133 -22.10 3.29 -44.03
C HIS A 133 -21.14 2.20 -44.49
N ARG A 134 -20.84 2.16 -45.79
CA ARG A 134 -20.08 1.08 -46.43
C ARG A 134 -18.77 0.73 -45.70
N ALA A 135 -17.96 1.72 -45.35
CA ALA A 135 -16.66 1.49 -44.73
C ALA A 135 -16.77 0.93 -43.30
N GLU A 136 -17.64 1.51 -42.47
CA GLU A 136 -17.92 1.02 -41.12
C GLU A 136 -18.59 -0.36 -41.14
N GLY A 137 -19.50 -0.60 -42.08
CA GLY A 137 -20.16 -1.88 -42.29
C GLY A 137 -19.15 -2.97 -42.69
N LEU A 138 -18.25 -2.68 -43.63
CA LEU A 138 -17.16 -3.60 -44.01
C LEU A 138 -16.17 -3.85 -42.87
N LEU A 139 -15.86 -2.84 -42.05
CA LEU A 139 -15.03 -3.03 -40.85
C LEU A 139 -15.69 -4.03 -39.87
N VAL A 140 -16.98 -3.86 -39.62
CA VAL A 140 -17.72 -4.76 -38.73
C VAL A 140 -17.79 -6.16 -39.32
N LEU A 141 -18.20 -6.31 -40.58
CA LEU A 141 -18.28 -7.62 -41.23
C LEU A 141 -16.92 -8.31 -41.33
N GLY A 142 -15.85 -7.57 -41.61
CA GLY A 142 -14.49 -8.11 -41.61
C GLY A 142 -14.02 -8.56 -40.23
N THR A 143 -14.42 -7.83 -39.18
CA THR A 143 -14.14 -8.23 -37.78
C THR A 143 -14.90 -9.49 -37.40
N CYS A 144 -16.20 -9.55 -37.69
CA CYS A 144 -17.03 -10.72 -37.42
C CYS A 144 -16.59 -11.92 -38.25
N GLY A 145 -16.26 -11.71 -39.53
CA GLY A 145 -15.78 -12.73 -40.45
C GLY A 145 -14.42 -13.29 -40.04
N GLY A 146 -13.47 -12.46 -39.63
CA GLY A 146 -12.17 -12.92 -39.13
C GLY A 146 -12.30 -13.81 -37.89
N LEU A 147 -13.16 -13.42 -36.94
CA LEU A 147 -13.46 -14.25 -35.76
C LEU A 147 -14.20 -15.53 -36.14
N PHE A 148 -15.16 -15.46 -37.07
CA PHE A 148 -15.89 -16.62 -37.55
C PHE A 148 -14.97 -17.64 -38.22
N LEU A 149 -14.12 -17.19 -39.15
CA LEU A 149 -13.14 -18.05 -39.84
C LEU A 149 -12.18 -18.69 -38.86
N LEU A 150 -11.65 -17.92 -37.89
CA LEU A 150 -10.76 -18.47 -36.86
C LEU A 150 -11.40 -19.64 -36.11
N TYR A 151 -12.66 -19.48 -35.70
CA TYR A 151 -13.34 -20.48 -34.86
C TYR A 151 -13.91 -21.64 -35.66
N VAL A 152 -14.27 -21.44 -36.93
CA VAL A 152 -14.64 -22.53 -37.85
C VAL A 152 -13.42 -23.40 -38.20
N SER A 153 -12.23 -22.81 -38.25
CA SER A 153 -10.97 -23.54 -38.47
C SER A 153 -10.43 -24.23 -37.21
N TRP A 154 -11.06 -24.10 -36.04
CA TRP A 154 -10.59 -24.67 -34.79
C TRP A 154 -11.21 -26.05 -34.53
N SER A 155 -10.41 -27.08 -34.24
CA SER A 155 -10.96 -28.44 -34.04
C SER A 155 -11.93 -28.53 -32.86
N GLY A 156 -11.78 -27.66 -31.85
CA GLY A 156 -12.71 -27.51 -30.73
C GLY A 156 -13.80 -26.46 -30.95
N TRP A 157 -14.25 -26.23 -32.19
CA TRP A 157 -15.20 -25.17 -32.58
C TRP A 157 -16.48 -25.16 -31.74
N HIS A 158 -16.94 -26.32 -31.27
CA HIS A 158 -18.19 -26.46 -30.49
C HIS A 158 -18.14 -25.79 -29.10
N GLY A 159 -16.95 -25.42 -28.61
CA GLY A 159 -16.80 -24.61 -27.40
C GLY A 159 -17.15 -25.32 -26.09
N ALA A 160 -17.23 -26.65 -26.09
CA ALA A 160 -17.42 -27.51 -24.92
C ALA A 160 -18.53 -27.01 -23.94
N TRP A 161 -18.28 -26.98 -22.64
CA TRP A 161 -19.24 -26.74 -21.54
C TRP A 161 -19.68 -25.27 -21.41
N CYS A 162 -20.43 -24.73 -22.36
CA CYS A 162 -21.01 -23.37 -22.28
C CYS A 162 -22.47 -23.34 -22.70
N PHE A 163 -23.24 -22.28 -22.39
CA PHE A 163 -24.60 -22.10 -22.90
C PHE A 163 -24.56 -21.21 -24.16
N GLY A 164 -25.09 -21.69 -25.29
CA GLY A 164 -25.05 -20.97 -26.58
C GLY A 164 -23.65 -20.76 -27.18
N ASN A 165 -23.49 -19.80 -28.09
CA ASN A 165 -22.26 -19.64 -28.87
C ASN A 165 -21.22 -18.73 -28.19
N ARG A 166 -20.36 -19.29 -27.32
CA ARG A 166 -19.36 -18.50 -26.57
C ARG A 166 -18.29 -17.82 -27.45
N PHE A 167 -18.00 -18.40 -28.61
CA PHE A 167 -16.92 -17.93 -29.48
C PHE A 167 -17.35 -16.72 -30.32
N LEU A 168 -18.59 -16.73 -30.80
CA LEU A 168 -19.17 -15.62 -31.55
C LEU A 168 -19.89 -14.60 -30.66
N LEU A 169 -19.94 -14.79 -29.34
CA LEU A 169 -20.51 -13.79 -28.43
C LEU A 169 -19.98 -12.36 -28.65
N PRO A 170 -18.68 -12.11 -28.92
CA PRO A 170 -18.19 -10.76 -29.22
C PRO A 170 -18.75 -10.15 -30.52
N THR A 171 -19.28 -10.95 -31.44
CA THR A 171 -19.87 -10.47 -32.71
C THR A 171 -21.32 -10.01 -32.53
N VAL A 172 -22.03 -10.50 -31.51
CA VAL A 172 -23.44 -10.15 -31.22
C VAL A 172 -23.66 -8.62 -31.21
N PRO A 173 -23.00 -7.81 -30.35
CA PRO A 173 -23.23 -6.36 -30.32
C PRO A 173 -22.86 -5.66 -31.63
N LEU A 174 -21.93 -6.23 -32.40
CA LEU A 174 -21.52 -5.68 -33.69
C LEU A 174 -22.56 -5.96 -34.78
N LEU A 175 -23.14 -7.16 -34.80
CA LEU A 175 -24.18 -7.56 -35.75
C LEU A 175 -25.51 -6.83 -35.50
N LEU A 176 -25.80 -6.47 -34.25
CA LEU A 176 -26.99 -5.71 -33.86
C LEU A 176 -27.03 -4.28 -34.42
N VAL A 177 -25.93 -3.77 -35.01
CA VAL A 177 -25.90 -2.47 -35.71
C VAL A 177 -26.90 -2.40 -36.88
N GLY A 178 -27.33 -3.55 -37.42
CA GLY A 178 -28.38 -3.62 -38.44
C GLY A 178 -29.80 -3.31 -37.93
N LEU A 179 -30.08 -3.47 -36.63
CA LEU A 179 -31.45 -3.34 -36.07
C LEU A 179 -32.14 -2.01 -36.36
N PRO A 180 -31.48 -0.83 -36.27
CA PRO A 180 -32.15 0.45 -36.55
C PRO A 180 -32.65 0.59 -37.99
N TYR A 181 -32.11 -0.20 -38.92
CA TYR A 181 -32.34 -0.09 -40.36
C TYR A 181 -33.39 -1.08 -40.89
N ILE A 182 -33.97 -1.92 -40.04
CA ILE A 182 -35.06 -2.83 -40.45
C ILE A 182 -36.36 -2.03 -40.64
N LEU A 183 -37.15 -2.40 -41.64
CA LEU A 183 -38.51 -1.87 -41.89
C LEU A 183 -38.61 -0.32 -41.76
N PRO A 184 -37.77 0.47 -42.45
CA PRO A 184 -37.68 1.91 -42.26
C PRO A 184 -38.99 2.67 -42.54
N GLY A 185 -39.92 2.09 -43.31
CA GLY A 185 -41.25 2.63 -43.62
C GLY A 185 -42.40 2.15 -42.72
N HIS A 186 -42.17 1.21 -41.79
CA HIS A 186 -43.24 0.57 -41.00
C HIS A 186 -42.89 0.52 -39.50
N PRO A 187 -42.98 1.65 -38.78
CA PRO A 187 -42.50 1.76 -37.39
C PRO A 187 -43.22 0.84 -36.40
N ARG A 188 -44.51 0.55 -36.62
CA ARG A 188 -45.29 -0.39 -35.80
C ARG A 188 -44.85 -1.83 -36.02
N ALA A 189 -44.71 -2.26 -37.29
CA ALA A 189 -44.20 -3.60 -37.62
C ALA A 189 -42.77 -3.81 -37.11
N ARG A 190 -41.92 -2.78 -37.18
CA ARG A 190 -40.58 -2.76 -36.58
C ARG A 190 -40.61 -2.94 -35.07
N ALA A 191 -41.47 -2.20 -34.37
CA ALA A 191 -41.59 -2.30 -32.92
C ALA A 191 -42.08 -3.69 -32.49
N CYS A 192 -43.07 -4.26 -33.20
CA CYS A 192 -43.54 -5.62 -32.95
C CYS A 192 -42.44 -6.67 -33.19
N ALA A 193 -41.75 -6.61 -34.34
CA ALA A 193 -40.66 -7.53 -34.66
C ALA A 193 -39.51 -7.45 -33.64
N LEU A 194 -39.14 -6.22 -33.24
CA LEU A 194 -38.13 -5.99 -32.21
C LEU A 194 -38.58 -6.53 -30.84
N GLY A 195 -39.84 -6.27 -30.45
CA GLY A 195 -40.43 -6.77 -29.21
C GLY A 195 -40.42 -8.31 -29.15
N LEU A 196 -40.83 -8.97 -30.23
CA LEU A 196 -40.82 -10.43 -30.34
C LEU A 196 -39.39 -11.01 -30.27
N ALA A 197 -38.43 -10.42 -30.99
CA ALA A 197 -37.05 -10.89 -30.98
C ALA A 197 -36.37 -10.68 -29.61
N ILE A 198 -36.66 -9.56 -28.93
CA ILE A 198 -36.17 -9.30 -27.56
C ILE A 198 -36.83 -10.27 -26.58
N ALA A 199 -38.14 -10.50 -26.67
CA ALA A 199 -38.85 -11.46 -25.81
C ALA A 199 -38.29 -12.87 -25.98
N ALA A 200 -38.08 -13.33 -27.23
CA ALA A 200 -37.45 -14.61 -27.51
C ALA A 200 -36.02 -14.69 -26.94
N GLY A 201 -35.24 -13.61 -27.08
CA GLY A 201 -33.91 -13.52 -26.46
C GLY A 201 -33.96 -13.61 -24.93
N LEU A 202 -34.90 -12.92 -24.27
CA LEU A 202 -35.08 -12.97 -22.83
C LEU A 202 -35.44 -14.38 -22.35
N VAL A 203 -36.32 -15.10 -23.06
CA VAL A 203 -36.64 -16.50 -22.75
C VAL A 203 -35.39 -17.36 -22.81
N VAL A 204 -34.63 -17.28 -23.91
CA VAL A 204 -33.40 -18.07 -24.09
C VAL A 204 -32.37 -17.77 -23.00
N GLN A 205 -32.13 -16.50 -22.68
CA GLN A 205 -31.14 -16.12 -21.66
C GLN A 205 -31.60 -16.48 -20.24
N THR A 206 -32.91 -16.39 -19.96
CA THR A 206 -33.48 -16.80 -18.66
C THR A 206 -33.29 -18.29 -18.44
N LEU A 207 -33.54 -19.12 -19.47
CA LEU A 207 -33.30 -20.56 -19.41
C LEU A 207 -31.83 -20.89 -19.10
N GLY A 208 -30.89 -20.20 -19.76
CA GLY A 208 -29.46 -20.41 -19.53
C GLY A 208 -28.94 -19.92 -18.18
N LEU A 209 -29.63 -18.99 -17.53
CA LEU A 209 -29.31 -18.50 -16.19
C LEU A 209 -29.96 -19.33 -15.08
N ALA A 210 -31.08 -19.98 -15.38
CA ALA A 210 -31.89 -20.65 -14.38
C ALA A 210 -31.29 -22.01 -13.93
N VAL A 211 -30.55 -22.71 -14.80
CA VAL A 211 -29.95 -24.02 -14.49
C VAL A 211 -28.46 -24.05 -14.82
N HIS A 212 -27.65 -24.58 -13.92
CA HIS A 212 -26.20 -24.69 -14.15
C HIS A 212 -25.89 -25.70 -15.25
N ILE A 213 -25.09 -25.29 -16.23
CA ILE A 213 -24.78 -26.14 -17.39
C ILE A 213 -24.07 -27.45 -17.05
N ALA A 214 -23.16 -27.46 -16.07
CA ALA A 214 -22.45 -28.69 -15.70
C ALA A 214 -23.43 -29.75 -15.17
N PHE A 215 -24.48 -29.32 -14.47
CA PHE A 215 -25.54 -30.23 -14.02
C PHE A 215 -26.23 -30.88 -15.22
N ILE A 216 -26.62 -30.09 -16.23
CA ILE A 216 -27.26 -30.61 -17.45
C ILE A 216 -26.38 -31.63 -18.18
N HIS A 217 -25.08 -31.35 -18.30
CA HIS A 217 -24.15 -32.28 -18.95
C HIS A 217 -24.02 -33.63 -18.22
N HIS A 218 -24.12 -33.64 -16.89
CA HIS A 218 -24.09 -34.87 -16.09
C HIS A 218 -25.46 -35.55 -15.99
N ALA A 219 -26.53 -34.80 -15.75
CA ALA A 219 -27.87 -35.33 -15.52
C ALA A 219 -28.51 -35.95 -16.76
N TYR A 220 -28.12 -35.50 -17.96
CA TYR A 220 -28.63 -36.02 -19.24
C TYR A 220 -27.65 -36.96 -19.94
N SER A 221 -26.61 -37.45 -19.22
CA SER A 221 -25.65 -38.46 -19.69
C SER A 221 -25.19 -38.28 -21.15
N TYR A 222 -24.88 -37.05 -21.56
CA TYR A 222 -24.53 -36.79 -22.97
C TYR A 222 -23.31 -37.58 -23.46
N ALA A 223 -22.45 -38.04 -22.54
CA ALA A 223 -21.29 -38.88 -22.84
C ALA A 223 -21.67 -40.35 -23.15
N GLU A 224 -22.84 -40.81 -22.70
CA GLU A 224 -23.34 -42.18 -22.89
C GLU A 224 -24.30 -42.29 -24.08
N HIS A 225 -24.61 -41.17 -24.72
CA HIS A 225 -25.54 -41.12 -25.85
C HIS A 225 -24.88 -41.67 -27.15
N PRO A 226 -25.60 -42.46 -27.98
CA PRO A 226 -25.01 -43.09 -29.18
C PRO A 226 -24.49 -42.10 -30.23
N ALA A 227 -25.16 -40.96 -30.38
CA ALA A 227 -24.73 -39.88 -31.25
C ALA A 227 -23.64 -39.02 -30.60
N PRO A 228 -22.50 -38.74 -31.27
CA PRO A 228 -21.47 -37.86 -30.72
C PRO A 228 -22.01 -36.43 -30.58
N LEU A 229 -21.79 -35.82 -29.42
CA LEU A 229 -22.21 -34.44 -29.09
C LEU A 229 -23.72 -34.20 -29.34
N PRO A 230 -24.62 -35.00 -28.74
CA PRO A 230 -26.05 -34.99 -29.07
C PRO A 230 -26.70 -33.62 -28.81
N TYR A 231 -26.19 -32.89 -27.82
CA TYR A 231 -26.64 -31.55 -27.47
C TYR A 231 -26.47 -30.50 -28.58
N LEU A 232 -25.66 -30.77 -29.60
CA LEU A 232 -25.45 -29.88 -30.75
C LEU A 232 -26.46 -30.12 -31.87
N PHE A 233 -26.86 -31.37 -32.11
CA PHE A 233 -27.54 -31.75 -33.35
C PHE A 233 -28.88 -32.43 -33.15
N VAL A 234 -29.17 -32.93 -31.94
CA VAL A 234 -30.44 -33.58 -31.61
C VAL A 234 -31.35 -32.57 -30.89
N PRO A 235 -32.48 -32.15 -31.47
CA PRO A 235 -33.34 -31.10 -30.89
C PRO A 235 -33.80 -31.39 -29.46
N SER A 236 -34.17 -32.64 -29.16
CA SER A 236 -34.60 -33.08 -27.82
C SER A 236 -33.48 -33.05 -26.78
N GLN A 237 -32.22 -33.17 -27.23
CA GLN A 237 -31.04 -33.11 -26.36
C GLN A 237 -30.41 -31.71 -26.34
N SER A 238 -30.97 -30.73 -27.07
CA SER A 238 -30.44 -29.38 -27.12
C SER A 238 -30.41 -28.73 -25.73
N GLN A 239 -29.52 -27.75 -25.54
CA GLN A 239 -29.40 -27.08 -24.26
C GLN A 239 -30.70 -26.33 -23.89
N LEU A 240 -31.41 -25.77 -24.86
CA LEU A 240 -32.72 -25.15 -24.60
C LEU A 240 -33.76 -26.17 -24.12
N ALA A 241 -33.86 -27.33 -24.78
CA ALA A 241 -34.82 -28.37 -24.40
C ALA A 241 -34.50 -28.96 -23.03
N THR A 242 -33.24 -29.27 -22.76
CA THR A 242 -32.80 -29.87 -21.49
C THR A 242 -32.83 -28.89 -20.32
N HIS A 243 -32.53 -27.61 -20.52
CA HIS A 243 -32.69 -26.61 -19.44
C HIS A 243 -34.18 -26.36 -19.16
N ALA A 244 -35.04 -26.36 -20.18
CA ALA A 244 -36.49 -26.24 -19.99
C ALA A 244 -37.09 -27.47 -19.28
N ASP A 245 -36.73 -28.69 -19.71
CA ASP A 245 -37.14 -29.94 -19.06
C ASP A 245 -36.61 -30.00 -17.61
N ALA A 246 -35.39 -29.51 -17.37
CA ALA A 246 -34.85 -29.50 -16.03
C ALA A 246 -35.62 -28.57 -15.08
N LEU A 247 -36.00 -27.39 -15.56
CA LEU A 247 -36.87 -26.48 -14.79
C LEU A 247 -38.26 -27.07 -14.57
N TRP A 248 -38.82 -27.73 -15.60
CA TRP A 248 -40.12 -28.37 -15.51
C TRP A 248 -40.15 -29.51 -14.47
N ARG A 249 -39.05 -30.26 -14.35
CA ARG A 249 -38.88 -31.33 -13.36
C ARG A 249 -38.53 -30.82 -11.96
N GLY A 250 -38.50 -29.50 -11.75
CA GLY A 250 -38.22 -28.90 -10.45
C GLY A 250 -36.78 -29.05 -9.99
N TYR A 251 -35.82 -29.30 -10.89
CA TYR A 251 -34.41 -29.22 -10.51
C TYR A 251 -34.09 -27.81 -10.02
N ALA A 252 -33.27 -27.74 -8.97
CA ALA A 252 -32.99 -26.48 -8.28
C ALA A 252 -32.51 -25.40 -9.26
N LEU A 253 -33.18 -24.25 -9.24
CA LEU A 253 -32.62 -23.00 -9.76
C LEU A 253 -31.21 -22.89 -9.19
N ASP A 254 -30.20 -22.67 -10.01
CA ASP A 254 -28.86 -22.41 -9.47
C ASP A 254 -28.78 -20.93 -9.11
N PRO A 255 -28.92 -20.53 -7.83
CA PRO A 255 -28.81 -19.14 -7.50
C PRO A 255 -27.32 -18.83 -7.32
N TRP A 256 -26.51 -19.07 -8.35
CA TRP A 256 -25.07 -18.84 -8.33
C TRP A 256 -24.74 -17.43 -7.77
N LEU A 257 -25.61 -16.44 -8.01
CA LEU A 257 -25.48 -15.08 -7.48
C LEU A 257 -25.77 -15.01 -5.98
N LEU A 258 -26.69 -15.82 -5.44
CA LEU A 258 -26.95 -15.95 -4.00
C LEU A 258 -25.88 -16.81 -3.32
N ARG A 259 -25.34 -17.84 -3.98
CA ARG A 259 -24.18 -18.61 -3.50
C ARG A 259 -22.90 -17.75 -3.49
N LEU A 260 -22.68 -16.98 -4.55
CA LEU A 260 -21.64 -15.95 -4.57
C LEU A 260 -21.89 -14.94 -3.44
N ALA A 261 -23.11 -14.47 -3.24
CA ALA A 261 -23.45 -13.57 -2.12
C ALA A 261 -23.31 -14.22 -0.74
N SER A 262 -23.49 -15.54 -0.59
CA SER A 262 -23.21 -16.24 0.68
C SER A 262 -21.72 -16.43 0.91
N ASP A 263 -20.95 -16.70 -0.14
CA ASP A 263 -19.52 -17.02 -0.05
C ASP A 263 -18.62 -15.77 0.04
N VAL A 264 -19.03 -14.65 -0.59
CA VAL A 264 -18.29 -13.38 -0.56
C VAL A 264 -19.01 -12.26 0.17
N GLY A 265 -20.21 -12.51 0.69
CA GLY A 265 -21.06 -11.55 1.37
C GLY A 265 -21.94 -10.72 0.39
N PRO A 266 -23.16 -10.34 0.79
CA PRO A 266 -24.10 -9.60 -0.07
C PRO A 266 -23.55 -8.23 -0.50
N GLY A 267 -22.68 -7.63 0.31
CA GLY A 267 -21.95 -6.41 -0.03
C GLY A 267 -21.01 -6.58 -1.23
N ALA A 268 -20.18 -7.64 -1.27
CA ALA A 268 -19.28 -7.90 -2.38
C ALA A 268 -20.04 -8.27 -3.67
N ALA A 269 -21.14 -9.03 -3.55
CA ALA A 269 -22.00 -9.37 -4.69
C ALA A 269 -22.64 -8.12 -5.32
N LEU A 270 -23.14 -7.17 -4.52
CA LEU A 270 -23.62 -5.88 -4.99
C LEU A 270 -22.49 -5.02 -5.59
N THR A 271 -21.30 -5.04 -4.99
CA THR A 271 -20.13 -4.27 -5.47
C THR A 271 -19.61 -4.80 -6.82
N LEU A 272 -19.79 -6.09 -7.12
CA LEU A 272 -19.51 -6.71 -8.42
C LEU A 272 -20.63 -6.46 -9.44
N ALA A 273 -21.89 -6.40 -9.01
CA ALA A 273 -23.04 -6.14 -9.87
C ALA A 273 -23.22 -4.65 -10.22
N LEU A 274 -22.85 -3.75 -9.32
CA LEU A 274 -23.05 -2.30 -9.47
C LEU A 274 -22.28 -1.71 -10.66
N PRO A 275 -21.02 -2.08 -10.99
CA PRO A 275 -20.35 -1.65 -12.21
C PRO A 275 -21.06 -2.09 -13.48
N LEU A 276 -21.67 -3.29 -13.50
CA LEU A 276 -22.44 -3.79 -14.64
C LEU A 276 -23.77 -3.04 -14.80
N VAL A 277 -24.47 -2.78 -13.70
CA VAL A 277 -25.70 -1.97 -13.68
C VAL A 277 -25.42 -0.52 -14.05
N LEU A 278 -24.33 0.07 -13.53
CA LEU A 278 -23.90 1.43 -13.85
C LEU A 278 -23.39 1.54 -15.29
N ALA A 279 -22.71 0.52 -15.83
CA ALA A 279 -22.31 0.46 -17.23
C ALA A 279 -23.51 0.30 -18.17
N ALA A 280 -24.51 -0.51 -17.79
CA ALA A 280 -25.77 -0.62 -18.52
C ALA A 280 -26.57 0.68 -18.47
N ALA A 281 -26.71 1.30 -17.29
CA ALA A 281 -27.37 2.59 -17.11
C ALA A 281 -26.64 3.72 -17.86
N ALA A 282 -25.30 3.73 -17.84
CA ALA A 282 -24.47 4.64 -18.61
C ALA A 282 -24.61 4.39 -20.12
N GLY A 283 -24.70 3.13 -20.56
CA GLY A 283 -24.97 2.76 -21.95
C GLY A 283 -26.32 3.27 -22.44
N VAL A 284 -27.37 3.08 -21.63
CA VAL A 284 -28.72 3.61 -21.87
C VAL A 284 -28.71 5.15 -21.87
N MET A 285 -28.01 5.80 -20.94
CA MET A 285 -27.88 7.26 -20.90
C MET A 285 -27.09 7.83 -22.09
N VAL A 286 -26.06 7.13 -22.54
CA VAL A 286 -25.28 7.48 -23.74
C VAL A 286 -26.15 7.32 -24.98
N MET A 287 -26.92 6.24 -25.10
CA MET A 287 -27.89 6.04 -26.20
C MET A 287 -29.00 7.10 -26.19
N TYR A 288 -29.51 7.47 -25.01
CA TYR A 288 -30.52 8.51 -24.85
C TYR A 288 -29.98 9.90 -25.25
N ARG A 289 -28.72 10.19 -24.92
CA ARG A 289 -28.05 11.45 -25.30
C ARG A 289 -27.61 11.49 -26.75
N THR A 290 -27.19 10.38 -27.36
CA THR A 290 -26.86 10.36 -28.79
C THR A 290 -28.12 10.46 -29.64
N SER A 291 -29.25 9.90 -29.21
CA SER A 291 -30.56 10.08 -29.86
C SER A 291 -31.02 11.54 -29.88
N THR A 292 -30.87 12.26 -28.76
CA THR A 292 -31.30 13.66 -28.63
C THR A 292 -30.32 14.68 -29.19
N SER A 293 -29.00 14.43 -29.11
CA SER A 293 -27.98 15.34 -29.65
C SER A 293 -27.76 15.20 -31.16
N SER A 294 -27.93 14.01 -31.74
CA SER A 294 -27.78 13.81 -33.19
C SER A 294 -28.89 14.49 -33.98
N TRP A 295 -30.10 14.61 -33.42
CA TRP A 295 -31.20 15.37 -34.03
C TRP A 295 -31.01 16.90 -33.98
N ALA A 296 -30.30 17.42 -32.98
CA ALA A 296 -29.99 18.86 -32.87
C ALA A 296 -28.74 19.27 -33.69
N LEU A 297 -27.75 18.38 -33.83
CA LEU A 297 -26.48 18.65 -34.53
C LEU A 297 -26.60 18.66 -36.06
N VAL A 298 -27.67 18.07 -36.62
CA VAL A 298 -27.97 18.08 -38.07
C VAL A 298 -28.42 19.48 -38.56
N LYS A 299 -28.79 20.41 -37.66
CA LYS A 299 -29.27 21.76 -38.03
C LYS A 299 -28.27 22.92 -37.89
N SER A 300 -27.03 22.73 -37.42
CA SER A 300 -26.10 23.85 -37.15
C SER A 300 -24.98 23.99 -38.19
N SER A 301 -24.78 25.23 -38.66
CA SER A 301 -23.89 25.62 -39.76
C SER A 301 -22.39 25.58 -39.38
N PRO A 302 -21.46 25.47 -40.36
CA PRO A 302 -20.02 25.33 -40.12
C PRO A 302 -19.38 26.45 -39.28
N GLN A 303 -19.88 27.69 -39.39
CA GLN A 303 -19.36 28.84 -38.63
C GLN A 303 -19.68 28.77 -37.12
N GLN A 304 -20.84 28.20 -36.74
CA GLN A 304 -21.16 27.95 -35.32
C GLN A 304 -20.27 26.85 -34.70
N ARG A 305 -19.75 25.92 -35.51
CA ARG A 305 -18.82 24.84 -35.08
C ARG A 305 -17.41 25.36 -34.76
N GLN A 306 -16.95 26.41 -35.43
CA GLN A 306 -15.66 27.05 -35.13
C GLN A 306 -15.73 27.95 -33.89
N ARG A 307 -16.85 28.68 -33.71
CA ARG A 307 -17.05 29.56 -32.54
C ARG A 307 -17.20 28.77 -31.24
N SER A 308 -17.92 27.65 -31.27
CA SER A 308 -18.04 26.73 -30.12
C SER A 308 -16.76 25.95 -29.80
N ARG A 309 -15.90 25.68 -30.80
CA ARG A 309 -14.57 25.08 -30.57
C ARG A 309 -13.57 26.05 -29.93
N ARG A 310 -13.51 27.32 -30.36
CA ARG A 310 -12.68 28.34 -29.70
C ARG A 310 -13.12 28.58 -28.25
N VAL A 311 -14.43 28.67 -28.02
CA VAL A 311 -14.99 28.80 -26.66
C VAL A 311 -14.72 27.55 -25.79
N GLY A 312 -14.70 26.35 -26.38
CA GLY A 312 -14.41 25.10 -25.65
C GLY A 312 -12.93 24.87 -25.31
N GLU A 313 -12.00 25.39 -26.12
CA GLU A 313 -10.56 25.33 -25.85
C GLU A 313 -10.13 26.40 -24.84
N ASP A 314 -10.74 27.59 -24.89
CA ASP A 314 -10.53 28.64 -23.88
C ASP A 314 -11.14 28.23 -22.52
N ALA A 315 -12.32 27.59 -22.50
CA ALA A 315 -12.98 27.13 -21.27
C ALA A 315 -12.25 25.97 -20.55
N ALA A 316 -11.43 25.17 -21.24
CA ALA A 316 -10.63 24.11 -20.61
C ALA A 316 -9.40 24.65 -19.86
N SER A 317 -9.03 25.91 -20.10
CA SER A 317 -7.93 26.62 -19.45
C SER A 317 -8.38 27.64 -18.40
N GLN A 318 -9.67 28.00 -18.37
CA GLN A 318 -10.23 28.88 -17.35
C GLN A 318 -10.61 28.11 -16.08
N PRO A 319 -10.32 28.65 -14.89
CA PRO A 319 -10.87 28.10 -13.65
C PRO A 319 -12.40 28.11 -13.75
N GLY A 320 -13.04 26.97 -13.45
CA GLY A 320 -14.50 26.90 -13.39
C GLY A 320 -15.07 28.00 -12.47
N PRO A 321 -16.36 28.36 -12.61
CA PRO A 321 -16.97 29.46 -11.88
C PRO A 321 -16.58 29.38 -10.40
N ARG A 322 -15.83 30.39 -9.92
CA ARG A 322 -15.34 30.43 -8.55
C ARG A 322 -16.57 30.44 -7.65
N ALA A 323 -16.71 29.39 -6.84
CA ALA A 323 -17.77 29.33 -5.85
C ALA A 323 -17.74 30.61 -5.01
N GLY A 324 -18.90 31.23 -4.78
CA GLY A 324 -19.00 32.48 -4.04
C GLY A 324 -18.42 32.34 -2.62
N PRO A 325 -17.97 33.44 -2.00
CA PRO A 325 -17.35 33.42 -0.67
C PRO A 325 -18.18 32.69 0.40
N GLY A 326 -19.52 32.76 0.33
CA GLY A 326 -20.43 32.08 1.26
C GLY A 326 -20.32 30.55 1.23
N ALA A 327 -20.12 29.94 0.06
CA ALA A 327 -20.00 28.48 -0.06
C ALA A 327 -18.71 27.97 0.61
N TRP A 328 -17.61 28.71 0.46
CA TRP A 328 -16.36 28.39 1.14
C TRP A 328 -16.43 28.62 2.65
N ARG A 329 -17.13 29.66 3.11
CA ARG A 329 -17.39 29.87 4.55
C ARG A 329 -18.11 28.67 5.17
N LEU A 330 -19.20 28.21 4.56
CA LEU A 330 -19.92 27.03 5.02
C LEU A 330 -19.01 25.78 4.99
N ALA A 331 -18.20 25.65 3.93
CA ALA A 331 -17.31 24.51 3.80
C ALA A 331 -16.25 24.43 4.93
N TRP A 332 -15.67 25.58 5.30
CA TRP A 332 -14.79 25.68 6.47
C TRP A 332 -15.51 25.36 7.77
N VAL A 333 -16.74 25.85 7.97
CA VAL A 333 -17.54 25.53 9.16
C VAL A 333 -17.74 24.02 9.28
N VAL A 334 -18.09 23.33 8.19
CA VAL A 334 -18.24 21.87 8.18
C VAL A 334 -16.91 21.17 8.49
N ALA A 335 -15.81 21.59 7.87
CA ALA A 335 -14.50 20.98 8.11
C ALA A 335 -14.04 21.15 9.57
N LEU A 336 -14.25 22.33 10.16
CA LEU A 336 -13.95 22.62 11.55
C LEU A 336 -14.87 21.83 12.50
N LEU A 337 -16.15 21.70 12.17
CA LEU A 337 -17.09 20.88 12.93
C LEU A 337 -16.69 19.40 12.92
N VAL A 338 -16.28 18.86 11.77
CA VAL A 338 -15.77 17.49 11.67
C VAL A 338 -14.51 17.32 12.52
N ALA A 339 -13.56 18.26 12.46
CA ALA A 339 -12.37 18.23 13.30
C ALA A 339 -12.73 18.25 14.80
N ALA A 340 -13.68 19.10 15.21
CA ALA A 340 -14.16 19.18 16.58
C ALA A 340 -14.86 17.88 17.03
N ILE A 341 -15.67 17.26 16.17
CA ILE A 341 -16.32 15.97 16.44
C ILE A 341 -15.28 14.85 16.60
N VAL A 342 -14.25 14.82 15.75
CA VAL A 342 -13.17 13.84 15.86
C VAL A 342 -12.41 14.03 17.18
N PHE A 343 -12.05 15.27 17.53
CA PHE A 343 -11.41 15.55 18.82
C PHE A 343 -12.28 15.12 20.00
N ALA A 344 -13.56 15.53 20.00
CA ALA A 344 -14.50 15.24 21.07
C ALA A 344 -14.77 13.72 21.21
N SER A 345 -14.73 12.96 20.11
CA SER A 345 -14.98 11.52 20.14
C SER A 345 -13.80 10.71 20.70
N VAL A 346 -12.56 11.19 20.52
CA VAL A 346 -11.37 10.53 21.09
C VAL A 346 -10.99 11.06 22.47
N ALA A 347 -11.42 12.26 22.84
CA ALA A 347 -11.14 12.88 24.14
C ALA A 347 -11.42 11.97 25.37
N PRO A 348 -12.49 11.13 25.41
CA PRO A 348 -12.71 10.23 26.53
C PRO A 348 -11.61 9.20 26.75
N GLU A 349 -10.86 8.82 25.71
CA GLU A 349 -9.67 7.97 25.85
C GLU A 349 -8.46 8.78 26.31
N LEU A 350 -8.25 9.96 25.71
CA LEU A 350 -7.09 10.82 26.02
C LEU A 350 -7.11 11.35 27.46
N ALA A 351 -8.30 11.58 28.01
CA ALA A 351 -8.51 12.03 29.38
C ALA A 351 -8.19 10.95 30.43
N VAL A 352 -8.03 9.68 30.04
CA VAL A 352 -7.63 8.61 30.95
C VAL A 352 -6.15 8.78 31.25
N ASP A 353 -5.84 9.03 32.52
CA ASP A 353 -4.46 9.00 33.01
C ASP A 353 -4.04 7.55 33.26
N GLY A 354 -3.06 7.10 32.49
CA GLY A 354 -2.60 5.72 32.51
C GLY A 354 -1.49 5.49 31.48
N PRO A 355 -0.69 4.44 31.67
CA PRO A 355 0.43 4.11 30.80
C PRO A 355 -0.06 3.73 29.40
N ASP A 356 0.70 4.16 28.40
CA ASP A 356 0.48 3.71 27.04
C ASP A 356 1.10 2.32 26.81
N VAL A 357 0.59 1.61 25.81
CA VAL A 357 1.07 0.30 25.37
C VAL A 357 1.64 0.42 23.96
N ASN A 358 1.97 -0.69 23.29
CA ASN A 358 2.41 -0.73 21.88
C ASN A 358 3.49 0.31 21.53
N ASP A 359 3.63 0.69 20.25
CA ASP A 359 4.66 1.64 19.82
C ASP A 359 4.50 3.02 20.49
N SER A 360 3.35 3.33 21.09
CA SER A 360 3.14 4.57 21.85
C SER A 360 4.07 4.67 23.06
N ALA A 361 4.25 3.57 23.81
CA ALA A 361 5.17 3.53 24.95
C ALA A 361 6.62 3.83 24.51
N LEU A 362 7.03 3.26 23.38
CA LEU A 362 8.33 3.53 22.76
C LEU A 362 8.43 5.01 22.34
N HIS A 363 7.44 5.57 21.64
CA HIS A 363 7.50 6.96 21.17
C HIS A 363 7.58 7.97 22.33
N LEU A 364 6.84 7.74 23.41
CA LEU A 364 6.91 8.56 24.60
C LEU A 364 8.28 8.44 25.29
N GLY A 365 8.80 7.22 25.45
CA GLY A 365 10.15 6.98 25.97
C GLY A 365 11.23 7.69 25.16
N LEU A 366 11.20 7.58 23.83
CA LEU A 366 12.14 8.28 22.93
C LEU A 366 12.09 9.81 23.12
N ALA A 367 10.90 10.39 23.28
CA ALA A 367 10.76 11.84 23.49
C ALA A 367 11.31 12.28 24.86
N LYS A 368 11.04 11.51 25.93
CA LYS A 368 11.61 11.76 27.27
C LYS A 368 13.13 11.70 27.24
N ARG A 369 13.70 10.64 26.67
CA ARG A 369 15.15 10.45 26.55
C ARG A 369 15.83 11.54 25.73
N ALA A 370 15.21 11.99 24.64
CA ALA A 370 15.74 13.09 23.85
C ALA A 370 15.67 14.45 24.57
N SER A 371 14.63 14.66 25.40
CA SER A 371 14.55 15.84 26.28
C SER A 371 15.65 15.84 27.33
N GLU A 372 15.97 14.68 27.89
CA GLU A 372 17.06 14.49 28.86
C GLU A 372 18.43 14.66 28.21
N ALA A 373 18.65 14.11 27.01
CA ALA A 373 19.87 14.29 26.23
C ALA A 373 20.13 15.79 25.98
N LEU A 374 19.11 16.53 25.53
CA LEU A 374 19.18 17.97 25.37
C LEU A 374 19.54 18.69 26.68
N ALA A 375 18.97 18.27 27.81
CA ALA A 375 19.25 18.87 29.12
C ALA A 375 20.69 18.61 29.59
N ARG A 376 21.33 17.52 29.14
CA ARG A 376 22.74 17.19 29.41
C ARG A 376 23.73 17.82 28.41
N GLY A 377 23.25 18.57 27.42
CA GLY A 377 24.08 19.13 26.35
C GLY A 377 24.48 18.12 25.26
N GLU A 378 23.85 16.94 25.24
CA GLU A 378 23.99 15.96 24.17
C GLU A 378 23.12 16.34 22.95
N SER A 379 23.40 15.75 21.80
CA SER A 379 22.55 15.90 20.61
C SER A 379 21.18 15.26 20.84
N PRO A 380 20.05 15.97 20.66
CA PRO A 380 18.71 15.38 20.81
C PRO A 380 18.26 14.59 19.58
N ILE A 381 19.06 14.55 18.51
CA ILE A 381 18.75 13.89 17.24
C ILE A 381 19.67 12.71 16.93
N ASP A 382 20.71 12.51 17.74
CA ASP A 382 21.63 11.39 17.59
C ASP A 382 22.34 11.14 18.93
N PHE A 383 21.85 10.16 19.68
CA PHE A 383 22.38 9.78 20.99
C PHE A 383 22.08 8.31 21.30
N TRP A 384 22.75 7.76 22.30
CA TRP A 384 22.64 6.35 22.66
C TRP A 384 21.39 6.04 23.51
N HIS A 385 20.54 5.12 23.05
CA HIS A 385 19.40 4.62 23.83
C HIS A 385 19.74 3.28 24.50
N PRO A 386 19.94 3.21 25.83
CA PRO A 386 20.18 1.95 26.57
C PRO A 386 19.12 0.88 26.33
N ASP A 387 17.88 1.32 26.32
CA ASP A 387 16.67 0.61 26.71
C ASP A 387 15.91 0.02 25.52
N VAL A 388 16.46 0.18 24.31
CA VAL A 388 15.88 -0.32 23.07
C VAL A 388 16.82 -1.35 22.44
N GLY A 389 16.37 -2.59 22.34
CA GLY A 389 17.02 -3.65 21.56
C GLY A 389 18.46 -3.97 21.96
N LEU A 390 18.79 -3.89 23.27
CA LEU A 390 20.14 -4.04 23.84
C LEU A 390 21.09 -2.86 23.59
N GLY A 391 20.56 -1.66 23.39
CA GLY A 391 21.35 -0.44 23.22
C GLY A 391 21.52 -0.08 21.75
N TYR A 392 21.09 1.12 21.32
CA TYR A 392 21.19 1.56 19.92
C TYR A 392 21.00 3.08 19.75
N PRO A 393 21.60 3.75 18.74
CA PRO A 393 21.29 5.13 18.43
C PRO A 393 20.05 5.23 17.54
N VAL A 394 18.86 5.11 18.15
CA VAL A 394 17.58 5.03 17.43
C VAL A 394 17.38 6.20 16.45
N PHE A 395 17.59 7.45 16.86
CA PHE A 395 17.36 8.62 15.99
C PHE A 395 18.41 8.82 14.88
N HIS A 396 19.50 8.05 14.90
CA HIS A 396 20.42 7.99 13.78
C HIS A 396 19.78 7.29 12.57
N HIS A 397 18.89 6.31 12.80
CA HIS A 397 18.24 5.50 11.76
C HIS A 397 16.73 5.71 11.67
N TYR A 398 16.13 6.39 12.64
CA TYR A 398 14.69 6.57 12.77
C TYR A 398 14.31 8.05 12.84
N GLN A 399 13.19 8.40 12.21
CA GLN A 399 12.63 9.75 12.22
C GLN A 399 12.43 10.34 13.64
N HIS A 400 12.80 11.60 13.82
CA HIS A 400 12.79 12.28 15.14
C HIS A 400 11.93 13.56 15.20
N LEU A 401 11.46 14.10 14.07
CA LEU A 401 10.71 15.38 14.06
C LEU A 401 9.46 15.37 14.97
N PRO A 402 8.65 14.30 15.04
CA PRO A 402 7.49 14.24 15.94
C PRO A 402 7.90 14.38 17.42
N HIS A 403 8.99 13.72 17.81
CA HIS A 403 9.51 13.76 19.18
C HIS A 403 10.11 15.12 19.53
N LEU A 404 10.87 15.72 18.61
CA LEU A 404 11.38 17.09 18.79
C LEU A 404 10.24 18.11 18.91
N THR A 405 9.12 17.89 18.22
CA THR A 405 7.94 18.76 18.33
C THR A 405 7.35 18.71 19.74
N LEU A 406 7.26 17.52 20.35
CA LEU A 406 6.82 17.37 21.75
C LEU A 406 7.74 18.11 22.71
N ILE A 407 9.06 17.95 22.54
CA ILE A 407 10.06 18.62 23.36
C ILE A 407 9.94 20.13 23.19
N ALA A 408 9.83 20.63 21.96
CA ALA A 408 9.67 22.06 21.69
C ALA A 408 8.42 22.62 22.39
N VAL A 409 7.27 21.94 22.30
CA VAL A 409 6.05 22.36 23.01
C VAL A 409 6.25 22.34 24.53
N HIS A 410 6.86 21.29 25.06
CA HIS A 410 7.16 21.18 26.51
C HIS A 410 8.04 22.33 27.01
N ARG A 411 9.09 22.69 26.25
CA ARG A 411 9.99 23.81 26.58
C ARG A 411 9.32 25.17 26.39
N LEU A 412 8.49 25.36 25.36
CA LEU A 412 7.71 26.58 25.16
C LEU A 412 6.69 26.82 26.28
N LEU A 413 6.16 25.74 26.87
CA LEU A 413 5.31 25.78 28.05
C LEU A 413 6.10 25.85 29.37
N LEU A 414 7.41 26.09 29.31
CA LEU A 414 8.31 26.20 30.47
C LEU A 414 8.25 24.96 31.41
N GLY A 415 7.91 23.80 30.87
CA GLY A 415 7.73 22.57 31.65
C GLY A 415 6.44 22.50 32.47
N ALA A 416 5.52 23.47 32.34
CA ALA A 416 4.25 23.49 33.09
C ALA A 416 3.31 22.32 32.76
N VAL A 417 3.49 21.69 31.59
CA VAL A 417 2.74 20.51 31.16
C VAL A 417 3.73 19.39 30.88
N SER A 418 3.48 18.20 31.45
CA SER A 418 4.35 17.02 31.28
C SER A 418 4.36 16.52 29.83
N LEU A 419 5.47 15.88 29.42
CA LEU A 419 5.58 15.27 28.09
C LEU A 419 4.49 14.22 27.85
N ASP A 420 4.10 13.47 28.88
CA ASP A 420 3.01 12.50 28.85
C ASP A 420 1.66 13.13 28.47
N ALA A 421 1.34 14.27 29.08
CA ALA A 421 0.12 15.00 28.77
C ALA A 421 0.18 15.60 27.35
N ILE A 422 1.33 16.18 26.97
CA ILE A 422 1.51 16.74 25.61
C ILE A 422 1.39 15.64 24.55
N TYR A 423 2.01 14.48 24.77
CA TYR A 423 1.90 13.31 23.87
C TYR A 423 0.44 12.90 23.68
N ARG A 424 -0.29 12.63 24.78
CA ARG A 424 -1.70 12.21 24.74
C ARG A 424 -2.58 13.23 24.03
N TRP A 425 -2.50 14.51 24.40
CA TRP A 425 -3.33 15.54 23.77
C TRP A 425 -2.93 15.81 22.31
N SER A 426 -1.66 15.64 21.96
CA SER A 426 -1.20 15.78 20.57
C SER A 426 -1.82 14.72 19.65
N LEU A 427 -2.08 13.50 20.13
CA LEU A 427 -2.81 12.47 19.35
C LEU A 427 -4.19 12.99 18.92
N GLY A 428 -4.96 13.53 19.86
CA GLY A 428 -6.28 14.12 19.59
C GLY A 428 -6.21 15.28 18.62
N VAL A 429 -5.27 16.20 18.84
CA VAL A 429 -5.06 17.36 17.96
C VAL A 429 -4.71 16.93 16.54
N LEU A 430 -3.79 15.99 16.36
CA LEU A 430 -3.38 15.52 15.03
C LEU A 430 -4.51 14.75 14.33
N LEU A 431 -5.27 13.92 15.05
CA LEU A 431 -6.44 13.23 14.51
C LEU A 431 -7.52 14.23 14.05
N ALA A 432 -7.70 15.34 14.77
CA ALA A 432 -8.59 16.42 14.38
C ALA A 432 -8.05 17.25 13.21
N LEU A 433 -6.73 17.44 13.12
CA LEU A 433 -6.08 18.15 12.03
C LEU A 433 -6.05 17.35 10.73
N PHE A 434 -6.08 16.02 10.77
CA PHE A 434 -6.04 15.17 9.58
C PHE A 434 -7.20 15.41 8.59
N PRO A 435 -8.50 15.41 8.98
CA PRO A 435 -9.58 15.77 8.07
C PRO A 435 -9.46 17.20 7.54
N LEU A 436 -8.95 18.13 8.37
CA LEU A 436 -8.70 19.51 7.95
C LEU A 436 -7.58 19.62 6.93
N SER A 437 -6.51 18.84 7.08
CA SER A 437 -5.39 18.83 6.14
C SER A 437 -5.83 18.26 4.79
N MET A 438 -6.69 17.25 4.78
CA MET A 438 -7.29 16.71 3.56
C MET A 438 -8.24 17.73 2.88
N PHE A 439 -9.06 18.44 3.67
CA PHE A 439 -9.89 19.55 3.19
C PHE A 439 -9.05 20.63 2.52
N VAL A 440 -7.98 21.07 3.18
CA VAL A 440 -7.05 22.09 2.66
C VAL A 440 -6.35 21.59 1.41
N ALA A 441 -5.88 20.35 1.39
CA ALA A 441 -5.24 19.75 0.21
C ALA A 441 -6.17 19.80 -1.01
N MET A 442 -7.43 19.40 -0.84
CA MET A 442 -8.46 19.48 -1.88
C MET A 442 -8.67 20.91 -2.37
N TRP A 443 -8.83 21.87 -1.46
CA TRP A 443 -8.95 23.28 -1.81
C TRP A 443 -7.72 23.80 -2.59
N ARG A 444 -6.51 23.47 -2.12
CA ARG A 444 -5.24 23.87 -2.73
C ARG A 444 -5.03 23.24 -4.12
N MET A 445 -5.61 22.07 -4.37
CA MET A 445 -5.60 21.40 -5.67
C MET A 445 -6.72 21.87 -6.63
N ASP A 446 -7.41 22.97 -6.32
CA ASP A 446 -8.50 23.57 -7.10
C ASP A 446 -9.78 22.70 -7.15
N PHE A 447 -10.02 21.83 -6.17
CA PHE A 447 -11.33 21.18 -6.02
C PHE A 447 -12.37 22.16 -5.47
N GLY A 448 -13.66 21.85 -5.71
CA GLY A 448 -14.77 22.68 -5.22
C GLY A 448 -14.99 22.52 -3.72
N PRO A 449 -15.76 23.44 -3.10
CA PRO A 449 -16.04 23.40 -1.66
C PRO A 449 -16.78 22.12 -1.24
N VAL A 450 -17.65 21.57 -2.10
CA VAL A 450 -18.39 20.32 -1.80
C VAL A 450 -17.42 19.14 -1.73
N GLU A 451 -16.54 18.97 -2.73
CA GLU A 451 -15.55 17.90 -2.71
C GLU A 451 -14.59 18.02 -1.53
N ALA A 452 -14.17 19.24 -1.19
CA ALA A 452 -13.32 19.48 -0.02
C ALA A 452 -14.03 19.11 1.30
N CYS A 453 -15.29 19.50 1.49
CA CYS A 453 -16.10 19.08 2.64
C CYS A 453 -16.24 17.57 2.73
N CYS A 454 -16.59 16.93 1.62
CA CYS A 454 -16.72 15.47 1.57
C CYS A 454 -15.41 14.79 1.98
N ALA A 455 -14.26 15.36 1.59
CA ALA A 455 -12.96 14.83 2.01
C ALA A 455 -12.75 14.92 3.52
N ALA A 456 -13.10 16.05 4.14
CA ALA A 456 -13.07 16.18 5.60
C ALA A 456 -13.96 15.12 6.27
N MET A 457 -15.20 14.96 5.79
CA MET A 457 -16.19 14.05 6.37
C MET A 457 -15.80 12.58 6.28
N VAL A 458 -15.18 12.13 5.19
CA VAL A 458 -14.85 10.70 4.98
C VAL A 458 -13.47 10.31 5.54
N THR A 459 -12.56 11.27 5.75
CA THR A 459 -11.22 11.02 6.28
C THR A 459 -11.20 10.23 7.60
N PRO A 460 -11.96 10.60 8.65
CA PRO A 460 -11.91 9.88 9.93
C PRO A 460 -12.68 8.55 9.90
N LEU A 461 -13.34 8.23 8.77
CA LEU A 461 -14.21 7.08 8.67
C LEU A 461 -13.47 5.81 8.24
N VAL A 462 -12.27 5.88 7.69
CA VAL A 462 -11.52 4.70 7.24
C VAL A 462 -11.39 3.65 8.36
N SER A 463 -11.62 2.38 8.02
CA SER A 463 -11.51 1.21 8.91
C SER A 463 -10.82 0.04 8.20
N THR A 464 -9.82 -0.55 8.85
CA THR A 464 -9.09 -1.73 8.37
C THR A 464 -8.94 -2.80 9.47
N PRO A 465 -8.70 -4.09 9.13
CA PRO A 465 -8.42 -5.15 10.10
C PRO A 465 -6.99 -5.07 10.65
N GLY A 466 -6.55 -3.90 11.10
CA GLY A 466 -5.19 -3.70 11.62
C GLY A 466 -4.10 -3.74 10.55
N LEU A 467 -4.41 -3.28 9.32
CA LEU A 467 -3.49 -3.25 8.17
C LEU A 467 -2.48 -2.07 8.21
N TYR A 468 -2.32 -1.39 9.35
CA TYR A 468 -1.39 -0.27 9.53
C TYR A 468 -1.70 0.96 8.62
N GLY A 469 -2.96 1.10 8.20
CA GLY A 469 -3.44 2.17 7.34
C GLY A 469 -3.68 3.52 8.04
N LEU A 470 -4.54 4.36 7.47
CA LEU A 470 -4.84 5.70 8.02
C LEU A 470 -6.08 5.73 8.93
N GLY A 471 -6.62 4.56 9.30
CA GLY A 471 -7.75 4.42 10.22
C GLY A 471 -7.38 4.65 11.70
N LEU A 472 -8.38 4.90 12.56
CA LEU A 472 -8.18 5.20 13.98
C LEU A 472 -7.46 4.07 14.72
N GLU A 473 -7.66 2.82 14.31
CA GLU A 473 -7.01 1.63 14.87
C GLU A 473 -5.48 1.60 14.71
N SER A 474 -4.92 2.49 13.88
CA SER A 474 -3.48 2.64 13.75
C SER A 474 -2.87 3.50 14.87
N TYR A 475 -3.67 4.31 15.57
CA TYR A 475 -3.19 5.36 16.47
C TYR A 475 -3.67 5.21 17.90
N LEU A 476 -4.93 4.81 18.12
CA LEU A 476 -5.51 4.77 19.47
C LEU A 476 -4.99 3.58 20.30
N TRP A 477 -5.20 3.64 21.62
CA TRP A 477 -4.54 2.79 22.62
C TRP A 477 -4.50 1.27 22.34
N PRO A 478 -5.59 0.54 22.00
CA PRO A 478 -5.50 -0.90 21.72
C PRO A 478 -4.95 -1.21 20.32
N GLY A 479 -4.69 -0.18 19.52
CA GLY A 479 -4.17 -0.26 18.16
C GLY A 479 -2.67 -0.50 18.11
N ARG A 480 -2.00 0.19 17.19
CA ARG A 480 -0.56 0.03 16.91
C ARG A 480 0.32 1.13 17.50
N GLY A 481 -0.23 2.29 17.85
CA GLY A 481 0.54 3.41 18.41
C GLY A 481 1.42 4.14 17.40
N LEU A 482 1.00 4.22 16.12
CA LEU A 482 1.81 4.73 15.02
C LEU A 482 1.90 6.26 15.02
N TYR A 483 2.55 6.82 16.04
CA TYR A 483 2.60 8.26 16.31
C TYR A 483 3.29 9.06 15.20
N THR A 484 4.44 8.58 14.74
CA THR A 484 5.20 9.19 13.63
C THR A 484 4.39 9.20 12.33
N GLN A 485 3.62 8.14 12.09
CA GLN A 485 2.74 8.03 10.93
C GLN A 485 1.61 9.08 11.00
N LEU A 486 1.06 9.36 12.19
CA LEU A 486 -0.02 10.34 12.34
C LEU A 486 0.43 11.76 11.96
N PHE A 487 1.65 12.16 12.33
CA PHE A 487 2.23 13.42 11.84
C PHE A 487 2.28 13.45 10.31
N ALA A 488 2.80 12.39 9.72
CA ALA A 488 2.90 12.28 8.27
C ALA A 488 1.52 12.23 7.59
N ALA A 489 0.50 11.64 8.21
CA ALA A 489 -0.86 11.64 7.71
C ALA A 489 -1.44 13.06 7.60
N VAL A 490 -1.13 13.95 8.56
CA VAL A 490 -1.52 15.36 8.51
C VAL A 490 -0.72 16.12 7.43
N LEU A 491 0.59 15.89 7.33
CA LEU A 491 1.48 16.65 6.44
C LEU A 491 1.42 16.19 4.97
N ALA A 492 1.29 14.89 4.69
CA ALA A 492 1.37 14.34 3.34
C ALA A 492 0.33 14.91 2.35
N PRO A 493 -0.96 15.08 2.71
CA PRO A 493 -1.94 15.74 1.84
C PRO A 493 -1.52 17.17 1.46
N LEU A 494 -1.01 17.93 2.44
CA LEU A 494 -0.55 19.30 2.25
C LEU A 494 0.71 19.35 1.37
N ALA A 495 1.67 18.46 1.63
CA ALA A 495 2.90 18.34 0.87
C ALA A 495 2.62 18.05 -0.61
N PHE A 496 1.76 17.07 -0.90
CA PHE A 496 1.38 16.75 -2.27
C PHE A 496 0.60 17.89 -2.94
N ALA A 497 -0.34 18.53 -2.23
CA ALA A 497 -1.12 19.64 -2.78
C ALA A 497 -0.26 20.90 -3.07
N GLU A 498 0.71 21.20 -2.21
CA GLU A 498 1.66 22.29 -2.46
C GLU A 498 2.62 21.96 -3.60
N ALA A 499 3.13 20.73 -3.69
CA ALA A 499 3.92 20.30 -4.84
C ALA A 499 3.13 20.43 -6.15
N TYR A 500 1.87 19.99 -6.16
CA TYR A 500 0.95 20.14 -7.29
C TYR A 500 0.85 21.60 -7.76
N ARG A 501 0.71 22.54 -6.83
CA ARG A 501 0.65 23.98 -7.13
C ARG A 501 2.00 24.55 -7.56
N ALA A 502 3.07 24.21 -6.85
CA ALA A 502 4.40 24.76 -7.08
C ALA A 502 4.92 24.37 -8.47
N VAL A 503 4.76 23.11 -8.88
CA VAL A 503 5.11 22.64 -10.22
C VAL A 503 4.31 23.38 -11.31
N ARG A 504 3.02 23.62 -11.09
CA ARG A 504 2.14 24.32 -12.05
C ARG A 504 2.44 25.82 -12.14
N THR A 505 2.66 26.48 -11.01
CA THR A 505 2.71 27.95 -10.92
C THR A 505 4.13 28.53 -10.90
N GLY A 506 5.14 27.73 -10.54
CA GLY A 506 6.50 28.20 -10.33
C GLY A 506 6.65 29.08 -9.09
N ARG A 507 5.76 28.96 -8.10
CA ARG A 507 5.78 29.75 -6.86
C ARG A 507 5.74 28.81 -5.65
N ARG A 508 6.36 29.24 -4.54
CA ARG A 508 6.36 28.52 -3.26
C ARG A 508 7.01 27.14 -3.37
N LEU A 509 8.08 27.04 -4.15
CA LEU A 509 8.86 25.82 -4.27
C LEU A 509 9.50 25.46 -2.92
N GLY A 510 9.95 26.47 -2.16
CA GLY A 510 10.54 26.26 -0.83
C GLY A 510 9.53 25.66 0.15
N LEU A 511 8.28 26.14 0.14
CA LEU A 511 7.21 25.58 0.97
C LEU A 511 6.87 24.13 0.58
N ALA A 512 6.79 23.83 -0.71
CA ALA A 512 6.56 22.45 -1.17
C ALA A 512 7.70 21.52 -0.73
N ALA A 513 8.96 21.94 -0.90
CA ALA A 513 10.13 21.19 -0.45
C ALA A 513 10.14 21.00 1.07
N ALA A 514 9.83 22.04 1.84
CA ALA A 514 9.77 22.00 3.30
C ALA A 514 8.68 21.06 3.82
N LEU A 515 7.49 21.04 3.21
CA LEU A 515 6.42 20.13 3.60
C LEU A 515 6.74 18.66 3.26
N ILE A 516 7.37 18.40 2.11
CA ILE A 516 7.84 17.05 1.78
C ILE A 516 8.94 16.63 2.75
N ALA A 517 9.91 17.51 3.04
CA ALA A 517 10.97 17.25 4.01
C ALA A 517 10.41 16.97 5.41
N ALA A 518 9.46 17.78 5.88
CA ALA A 518 8.77 17.57 7.15
C ALA A 518 8.01 16.23 7.17
N THR A 519 7.35 15.86 6.06
CA THR A 519 6.65 14.57 5.95
C THR A 519 7.65 13.40 6.06
N LEU A 520 8.81 13.51 5.41
CA LEU A 520 9.87 12.50 5.45
C LEU A 520 10.50 12.38 6.84
N LEU A 521 10.82 13.52 7.47
CA LEU A 521 11.38 13.58 8.84
C LEU A 521 10.34 13.23 9.92
N SER A 522 9.04 13.24 9.58
CA SER A 522 7.98 12.68 10.41
C SER A 522 7.78 11.19 10.22
N HIS A 523 7.87 10.68 8.99
CA HIS A 523 7.80 9.24 8.70
C HIS A 523 8.36 8.93 7.30
N LEU A 524 9.48 8.20 7.25
CA LEU A 524 10.21 7.90 6.01
C LEU A 524 9.33 7.35 4.88
N VAL A 525 8.50 6.33 5.18
CA VAL A 525 7.62 5.70 4.17
C VAL A 525 6.60 6.68 3.57
N TYR A 526 6.03 7.60 4.36
CA TYR A 526 5.06 8.56 3.85
C TYR A 526 5.74 9.69 3.08
N GLY A 527 6.94 10.11 3.50
CA GLY A 527 7.80 10.98 2.69
C GLY A 527 8.10 10.37 1.32
N TYR A 528 8.44 9.08 1.30
CA TYR A 528 8.65 8.31 0.07
C TYR A 528 7.38 8.23 -0.80
N ILE A 529 6.22 7.95 -0.20
CA ILE A 529 4.92 7.94 -0.89
C ILE A 529 4.65 9.28 -1.58
N VAL A 530 4.85 10.40 -0.87
CA VAL A 530 4.65 11.74 -1.44
C VAL A 530 5.64 12.00 -2.57
N CYS A 531 6.94 11.71 -2.36
CA CYS A 531 7.99 11.91 -3.37
C CYS A 531 7.66 11.16 -4.67
N LEU A 532 7.38 9.86 -4.61
CA LEU A 532 7.00 9.10 -5.81
C LEU A 532 5.73 9.64 -6.45
N SER A 533 4.74 10.02 -5.66
CA SER A 533 3.49 10.57 -6.18
C SER A 533 3.70 11.88 -6.93
N THR A 534 4.69 12.71 -6.55
CA THR A 534 4.98 13.96 -7.26
C THR A 534 5.44 13.77 -8.70
N LEU A 535 5.94 12.58 -9.08
CA LEU A 535 6.28 12.26 -10.48
C LEU A 535 5.06 12.35 -11.41
N SER A 536 3.86 12.06 -10.88
CA SER A 536 2.61 12.19 -11.62
C SER A 536 2.30 13.64 -12.04
N LEU A 537 2.93 14.65 -11.40
CA LEU A 537 2.74 16.06 -11.73
C LEU A 537 3.36 16.47 -13.08
N LEU A 538 4.24 15.61 -13.61
CA LEU A 538 4.79 15.73 -14.96
C LEU A 538 3.75 15.40 -16.05
N LEU A 539 2.65 14.73 -15.68
CA LEU A 539 1.57 14.40 -16.60
C LEU A 539 0.79 15.66 -17.01
N GLY A 540 0.80 15.96 -18.32
CA GLY A 540 0.17 17.15 -18.90
C GLY A 540 0.74 17.50 -20.28
N SER A 541 -0.01 18.25 -21.09
CA SER A 541 0.38 18.60 -22.47
C SER A 541 1.15 19.92 -22.60
N GLY A 542 1.18 20.79 -21.58
CA GLY A 542 1.84 22.09 -21.65
C GLY A 542 3.11 22.18 -20.78
N HIS A 543 4.20 22.71 -21.35
CA HIS A 543 5.43 23.11 -20.65
C HIS A 543 6.11 22.01 -19.80
N ARG A 544 6.23 20.78 -20.34
CA ARG A 544 6.83 19.65 -19.60
C ARG A 544 8.23 19.95 -19.07
N GLY A 545 9.10 20.59 -19.87
CA GLY A 545 10.45 20.98 -19.44
C GLY A 545 10.45 21.81 -18.16
N ARG A 546 9.61 22.86 -18.09
CA ARG A 546 9.45 23.69 -16.88
C ARG A 546 8.99 22.89 -15.67
N ARG A 547 8.08 21.94 -15.87
CA ARG A 547 7.59 21.09 -14.77
C ARG A 547 8.69 20.17 -14.26
N VAL A 548 9.51 19.60 -15.15
CA VAL A 548 10.67 18.78 -14.78
C VAL A 548 11.66 19.60 -13.97
N VAL A 549 12.03 20.80 -14.43
CA VAL A 549 12.95 21.69 -13.71
C VAL A 549 12.41 22.05 -12.33
N ARG A 550 11.14 22.48 -12.23
CA ARG A 550 10.54 22.86 -10.94
C ARG A 550 10.42 21.68 -9.98
N LEU A 551 10.06 20.51 -10.48
CA LEU A 551 10.01 19.30 -9.66
C LEU A 551 11.42 18.91 -9.19
N ALA A 552 12.42 18.96 -10.07
CA ALA A 552 13.81 18.71 -9.71
C ALA A 552 14.28 19.69 -8.62
N MET A 553 14.01 20.98 -8.77
CA MET A 553 14.33 21.98 -7.75
C MET A 553 13.67 21.68 -6.39
N ILE A 554 12.39 21.30 -6.37
CA ILE A 554 11.68 20.92 -5.14
C ILE A 554 12.33 19.69 -4.50
N LEU A 555 12.60 18.64 -5.29
CA LEU A 555 13.18 17.39 -4.78
C LEU A 555 14.63 17.57 -4.33
N THR A 556 15.43 18.39 -5.03
CA THR A 556 16.80 18.75 -4.62
C THR A 556 16.79 19.55 -3.33
N ALA A 557 15.94 20.58 -3.21
CA ALA A 557 15.85 21.36 -1.97
C ALA A 557 15.38 20.50 -0.78
N MET A 558 14.44 19.57 -1.02
CA MET A 558 14.01 18.59 -0.02
C MET A 558 15.12 17.62 0.38
N ALA A 559 15.87 17.08 -0.59
CA ALA A 559 17.00 16.18 -0.32
C ALA A 559 18.09 16.88 0.50
N LEU A 560 18.41 18.14 0.19
CA LEU A 560 19.34 18.95 0.98
C LEU A 560 18.80 19.22 2.38
N ALA A 561 17.51 19.57 2.52
CA ALA A 561 16.86 19.81 3.82
C ALA A 561 16.84 18.58 4.74
N THR A 562 16.86 17.37 4.17
CA THR A 562 16.81 16.10 4.91
C THR A 562 18.16 15.39 5.00
N SER A 563 19.19 15.94 4.35
CA SER A 563 20.53 15.33 4.24
C SER A 563 21.21 15.10 5.58
N TYR A 564 20.96 15.96 6.58
CA TYR A 564 21.55 15.82 7.92
C TYR A 564 21.14 14.52 8.63
N PHE A 565 20.01 13.94 8.23
CA PHE A 565 19.49 12.66 8.71
C PHE A 565 19.75 11.54 7.70
N LEU A 566 19.42 11.77 6.42
CA LEU A 566 19.54 10.73 5.40
C LEU A 566 20.98 10.31 5.12
N VAL A 567 21.95 11.23 5.13
CA VAL A 567 23.35 10.89 4.80
C VAL A 567 23.98 9.98 5.86
N PRO A 568 23.92 10.29 7.17
CA PRO A 568 24.39 9.36 8.21
C PRO A 568 23.66 8.02 8.18
N ALA A 569 22.31 8.05 8.14
CA ALA A 569 21.50 6.82 8.13
C ALA A 569 21.83 5.90 6.93
N LEU A 570 22.06 6.45 5.74
CA LEU A 570 22.43 5.67 4.55
C LEU A 570 23.86 5.13 4.64
N ARG A 571 24.80 5.92 5.16
CA ARG A 571 26.20 5.51 5.36
C ARG A 571 26.27 4.28 6.28
N ASP A 572 25.50 4.31 7.36
CA ASP A 572 25.54 3.26 8.40
C ASP A 572 24.38 2.24 8.24
N SER A 573 23.73 2.20 7.07
CA SER A 573 22.56 1.36 6.79
C SER A 573 22.82 -0.15 6.86
N ALA A 574 24.08 -0.58 6.87
CA ALA A 574 24.48 -1.96 7.12
C ALA A 574 24.21 -2.41 8.57
N PHE A 575 24.02 -1.46 9.50
CA PHE A 575 23.79 -1.71 10.92
C PHE A 575 22.33 -1.54 11.34
N ALA A 576 21.47 -1.09 10.43
CA ALA A 576 20.02 -1.14 10.58
C ALA A 576 19.49 -2.52 10.15
N ASN A 577 19.17 -3.36 11.14
CA ASN A 577 18.76 -4.75 10.95
C ASN A 577 17.46 -4.88 10.13
N HIS A 578 17.33 -6.02 9.46
CA HIS A 578 16.13 -6.44 8.75
C HIS A 578 15.55 -7.67 9.45
N SER A 579 14.56 -7.45 10.32
CA SER A 579 14.12 -8.45 11.28
C SER A 579 13.64 -9.76 10.67
N VAL A 580 14.06 -10.89 11.26
CA VAL A 580 13.60 -12.24 10.87
C VAL A 580 12.26 -12.64 11.50
N TRP A 581 11.83 -11.93 12.54
CA TRP A 581 10.58 -12.23 13.26
C TRP A 581 9.37 -11.52 12.67
N GLU A 582 9.60 -10.57 11.77
CA GLU A 582 8.53 -9.92 11.04
C GLU A 582 7.97 -10.83 9.95
N GLU A 583 6.65 -10.92 9.87
CA GLU A 583 5.97 -11.66 8.80
C GLU A 583 6.48 -11.22 7.42
N ALA A 584 6.70 -12.16 6.50
CA ALA A 584 7.17 -11.86 5.15
C ALA A 584 6.29 -10.82 4.43
N ALA A 585 4.97 -10.85 4.68
CA ALA A 585 4.02 -9.88 4.14
C ALA A 585 4.30 -8.43 4.57
N LYS A 586 5.01 -8.18 5.68
CA LYS A 586 5.43 -6.82 6.05
C LYS A 586 6.39 -6.22 5.04
N TRP A 587 7.31 -7.03 4.52
CA TRP A 587 8.33 -6.62 3.55
C TRP A 587 7.87 -6.78 2.10
N ASP A 588 7.09 -7.81 1.81
CA ASP A 588 6.68 -8.19 0.44
C ASP A 588 5.25 -7.79 0.07
N SER A 589 4.47 -7.31 1.04
CA SER A 589 3.02 -7.12 0.94
C SER A 589 2.23 -8.42 0.68
N PHE A 590 0.94 -8.30 0.41
CA PHE A 590 -0.03 -9.40 0.41
C PHE A 590 -0.33 -10.01 -0.97
N GLY A 591 0.14 -9.37 -2.05
CA GLY A 591 -0.11 -9.81 -3.43
C GLY A 591 -1.49 -9.42 -3.99
N ALA A 592 -1.61 -9.42 -5.32
CA ALA A 592 -2.76 -8.91 -6.06
C ALA A 592 -4.07 -9.60 -5.67
N ARG A 593 -4.07 -10.93 -5.54
CA ARG A 593 -5.27 -11.69 -5.18
C ARG A 593 -5.81 -11.27 -3.81
N ALA A 594 -4.95 -11.17 -2.80
CA ALA A 594 -5.36 -10.80 -1.44
C ALA A 594 -5.81 -9.34 -1.40
N VAL A 595 -5.05 -8.42 -2.01
CA VAL A 595 -5.38 -6.98 -2.02
C VAL A 595 -6.67 -6.70 -2.78
N LEU A 596 -6.90 -7.30 -3.95
CA LEU A 596 -8.14 -7.12 -4.71
C LEU A 596 -9.34 -7.74 -4.00
N SER A 597 -9.18 -8.91 -3.39
CA SER A 597 -10.22 -9.53 -2.57
C SER A 597 -10.59 -8.63 -1.39
N ALA A 598 -9.59 -8.12 -0.67
CA ALA A 598 -9.77 -7.17 0.43
C ALA A 598 -10.48 -5.89 -0.03
N LEU A 599 -10.10 -5.32 -1.19
CA LEU A 599 -10.73 -4.13 -1.75
C LEU A 599 -12.22 -4.37 -2.05
N VAL A 600 -12.58 -5.49 -2.68
CA VAL A 600 -13.97 -5.80 -3.05
C VAL A 600 -14.84 -6.13 -1.83
N ARG A 601 -14.26 -6.79 -0.81
CA ARG A 601 -14.92 -7.06 0.47
C ARG A 601 -15.07 -5.84 1.36
N GLY A 602 -14.39 -4.74 1.03
CA GLY A 602 -14.38 -3.51 1.81
C GLY A 602 -13.37 -3.50 2.96
N GLU A 603 -12.52 -4.51 3.08
CA GLU A 603 -11.52 -4.65 4.15
C GLU A 603 -10.47 -3.52 4.16
N LEU A 604 -10.26 -2.85 3.02
CA LEU A 604 -9.33 -1.73 2.92
C LEU A 604 -9.92 -0.39 3.37
N LEU A 605 -11.24 -0.25 3.52
CA LEU A 605 -11.88 1.05 3.81
C LEU A 605 -13.01 0.99 4.84
N ASP A 606 -13.69 -0.15 4.94
CA ASP A 606 -14.92 -0.40 5.67
C ASP A 606 -14.89 -1.72 6.45
N HIS A 607 -13.74 -2.11 6.98
CA HIS A 607 -13.64 -3.35 7.77
C HIS A 607 -14.68 -3.40 8.90
N GLY A 608 -15.34 -4.56 9.02
CA GLY A 608 -16.32 -4.84 10.08
C GLY A 608 -17.67 -4.15 9.90
N ARG A 609 -17.98 -3.58 8.72
CA ARG A 609 -19.23 -2.85 8.46
C ARG A 609 -19.63 -2.85 6.98
N TRP A 610 -20.76 -2.18 6.67
CA TRP A 610 -21.23 -2.01 5.29
C TRP A 610 -20.21 -1.23 4.44
N PRO A 611 -19.89 -1.69 3.20
CA PRO A 611 -18.79 -1.16 2.37
C PRO A 611 -19.14 0.16 1.66
N VAL A 612 -19.58 1.17 2.41
CA VAL A 612 -20.05 2.45 1.88
C VAL A 612 -18.89 3.25 1.28
N LEU A 613 -17.77 3.40 1.98
CA LEU A 613 -16.61 4.14 1.47
C LEU A 613 -16.02 3.45 0.23
N THR A 614 -16.02 2.12 0.23
CA THR A 614 -15.62 1.29 -0.91
C THR A 614 -16.50 1.56 -2.13
N ALA A 615 -17.82 1.54 -1.98
CA ALA A 615 -18.76 1.86 -3.05
C ALA A 615 -18.59 3.30 -3.56
N LEU A 616 -18.39 4.27 -2.66
CA LEU A 616 -18.10 5.66 -3.00
C LEU A 616 -16.76 5.82 -3.72
N ALA A 617 -15.74 5.02 -3.39
CA ALA A 617 -14.47 5.00 -4.10
C ALA A 617 -14.68 4.58 -5.57
N PHE A 618 -15.42 3.50 -5.82
CA PHE A 618 -15.76 3.08 -7.19
C PHE A 618 -16.56 4.14 -7.94
N ALA A 619 -17.56 4.75 -7.29
CA ALA A 619 -18.32 5.85 -7.87
C ALA A 619 -17.42 7.06 -8.19
N GLY A 620 -16.46 7.38 -7.32
CA GLY A 620 -15.47 8.43 -7.50
C GLY A 620 -14.55 8.18 -8.68
N VAL A 621 -14.01 6.96 -8.83
CA VAL A 621 -13.22 6.55 -10.00
C VAL A 621 -14.05 6.68 -11.28
N GLY A 622 -15.29 6.17 -11.29
CA GLY A 622 -16.20 6.28 -12.42
C GLY A 622 -16.47 7.75 -12.80
N CYS A 623 -16.71 8.61 -11.81
CA CYS A 623 -16.90 10.04 -11.99
C CYS A 623 -15.65 10.70 -12.60
N ALA A 624 -14.46 10.38 -12.07
CA ALA A 624 -13.18 10.91 -12.54
C ALA A 624 -12.91 10.57 -14.01
N ILE A 625 -13.17 9.32 -14.41
CA ILE A 625 -12.98 8.85 -15.78
C ILE A 625 -13.99 9.51 -16.73
N TRP A 626 -15.28 9.53 -16.37
CA TRP A 626 -16.33 9.97 -17.27
C TRP A 626 -16.31 11.48 -17.52
N ARG A 627 -16.31 12.29 -16.45
CA ARG A 627 -16.45 13.76 -16.52
C ARG A 627 -15.45 14.51 -15.65
N GLY A 628 -14.55 13.80 -14.98
CA GLY A 628 -13.62 14.40 -14.04
C GLY A 628 -12.64 15.37 -14.71
N PRO A 629 -12.34 16.51 -14.08
CA PRO A 629 -11.21 17.34 -14.48
C PRO A 629 -9.88 16.57 -14.30
N LEU A 630 -8.79 17.08 -14.89
CA LEU A 630 -7.47 16.44 -14.82
C LEU A 630 -7.05 16.11 -13.38
N ARG A 631 -7.33 16.99 -12.41
CA ARG A 631 -7.04 16.76 -10.98
C ARG A 631 -7.80 15.58 -10.37
N ALA A 632 -9.05 15.34 -10.77
CA ALA A 632 -9.83 14.19 -10.31
C ALA A 632 -9.29 12.88 -10.90
N ARG A 633 -8.89 12.91 -12.18
CA ARG A 633 -8.21 11.79 -12.82
C ARG A 633 -6.83 11.52 -12.24
N LEU A 634 -6.12 12.57 -11.81
CA LEU A 634 -4.82 12.47 -11.17
C LEU A 634 -4.92 11.70 -9.85
N VAL A 635 -5.81 12.11 -8.94
CA VAL A 635 -5.99 11.41 -7.65
C VAL A 635 -6.54 10.00 -7.84
N ALA A 636 -7.46 9.78 -8.78
CA ALA A 636 -7.95 8.44 -9.11
C ALA A 636 -6.84 7.55 -9.68
N GLY A 637 -6.00 8.08 -10.58
CA GLY A 637 -4.85 7.38 -11.13
C GLY A 637 -3.82 7.04 -10.05
N LEU A 638 -3.55 7.97 -9.12
CA LEU A 638 -2.65 7.71 -7.99
C LEU A 638 -3.21 6.66 -7.04
N ALA A 639 -4.51 6.67 -6.74
CA ALA A 639 -5.15 5.62 -5.94
C ALA A 639 -4.94 4.23 -6.59
N VAL A 640 -5.13 4.12 -7.91
CA VAL A 640 -4.87 2.88 -8.66
C VAL A 640 -3.40 2.50 -8.62
N VAL A 641 -2.49 3.44 -8.89
CA VAL A 641 -1.03 3.18 -8.85
C VAL A 641 -0.61 2.67 -7.47
N TRP A 642 -1.10 3.29 -6.40
CA TRP A 642 -0.78 2.84 -5.04
C TRP A 642 -1.44 1.51 -4.67
N THR A 643 -2.61 1.17 -5.22
CA THR A 643 -3.14 -0.20 -5.12
C THR A 643 -2.21 -1.20 -5.81
N LEU A 644 -1.70 -0.89 -7.00
CA LEU A 644 -0.77 -1.75 -7.73
C LEU A 644 0.56 -1.91 -6.97
N LEU A 645 1.12 -0.82 -6.44
CA LEU A 645 2.33 -0.88 -5.61
C LEU A 645 2.09 -1.66 -4.32
N TYR A 646 0.91 -1.53 -3.72
CA TYR A 646 0.52 -2.30 -2.54
C TYR A 646 0.36 -3.80 -2.80
N PHE A 647 0.31 -4.27 -4.06
CA PHE A 647 0.47 -5.70 -4.34
C PHE A 647 1.84 -6.21 -3.91
N GLY A 648 2.85 -5.35 -3.95
CA GLY A 648 4.20 -5.58 -3.46
C GLY A 648 4.97 -6.69 -4.21
N ARG A 649 6.08 -7.09 -3.60
CA ARG A 649 6.98 -8.13 -4.12
C ARG A 649 6.28 -9.48 -4.30
N ALA A 650 5.25 -9.78 -3.51
CA ALA A 650 4.41 -10.96 -3.66
C ALA A 650 3.71 -11.06 -5.03
N THR A 651 3.58 -9.96 -5.80
CA THR A 651 3.05 -9.97 -7.19
C THR A 651 4.10 -9.62 -8.23
N TRP A 652 4.90 -8.59 -7.95
CA TRP A 652 5.83 -8.04 -8.95
C TRP A 652 7.19 -8.75 -8.95
N GLY A 653 7.48 -9.59 -7.95
CA GLY A 653 8.82 -10.14 -7.74
C GLY A 653 9.87 -9.03 -7.69
N ARG A 654 11.04 -9.26 -8.28
CA ARG A 654 12.12 -8.26 -8.32
C ARG A 654 11.84 -7.03 -9.19
N ALA A 655 10.77 -7.01 -9.99
CA ALA A 655 10.47 -5.85 -10.83
C ALA A 655 10.18 -4.58 -10.00
N ILE A 656 9.67 -4.75 -8.77
CA ILE A 656 9.41 -3.62 -7.87
C ILE A 656 10.71 -3.01 -7.31
N ASP A 657 11.82 -3.75 -7.32
CA ASP A 657 13.12 -3.30 -6.80
C ASP A 657 13.79 -2.25 -7.72
N VAL A 658 13.19 -1.95 -8.89
CA VAL A 658 13.55 -0.79 -9.73
C VAL A 658 13.25 0.53 -9.02
N LEU A 659 12.30 0.52 -8.08
CA LEU A 659 12.04 1.69 -7.25
C LEU A 659 13.17 1.90 -6.24
N PRO A 660 13.63 3.14 -6.03
CA PRO A 660 14.74 3.40 -5.13
C PRO A 660 14.39 2.94 -3.70
N PHE A 661 15.32 2.23 -3.05
CA PHE A 661 15.19 1.73 -1.67
C PHE A 661 14.08 0.69 -1.43
N ALA A 662 13.42 0.17 -2.46
CA ALA A 662 12.31 -0.79 -2.30
C ALA A 662 12.71 -2.12 -1.63
N SER A 663 13.99 -2.47 -1.60
CA SER A 663 14.53 -3.66 -0.92
C SER A 663 14.44 -3.61 0.61
N ASP A 664 14.38 -2.41 1.18
CA ASP A 664 14.45 -2.16 2.63
C ASP A 664 13.25 -1.33 3.14
N ILE A 665 12.19 -1.17 2.33
CA ILE A 665 10.95 -0.49 2.73
C ILE A 665 9.88 -1.54 3.09
N PRO A 666 9.20 -1.40 4.24
CA PRO A 666 8.10 -2.29 4.61
C PRO A 666 6.88 -2.04 3.71
N MET A 667 6.73 -2.83 2.64
CA MET A 667 5.72 -2.61 1.59
C MET A 667 4.27 -2.72 2.06
N HIS A 668 4.00 -3.41 3.17
CA HIS A 668 2.65 -3.43 3.74
C HIS A 668 2.15 -2.01 4.10
N ARG A 669 3.06 -1.06 4.34
CA ARG A 669 2.74 0.35 4.61
C ARG A 669 2.29 1.12 3.36
N PHE A 670 2.39 0.55 2.15
CA PHE A 670 1.90 1.19 0.92
C PHE A 670 0.38 1.32 0.87
N ILE A 671 -0.37 0.64 1.75
CA ILE A 671 -1.77 0.95 2.02
C ILE A 671 -1.98 2.42 2.43
N GLY A 672 -0.99 3.05 3.07
CA GLY A 672 -1.00 4.48 3.37
C GLY A 672 -1.08 5.35 2.11
N GLY A 673 -0.37 4.95 1.04
CA GLY A 673 -0.45 5.60 -0.26
C GLY A 673 -1.80 5.38 -0.92
N PHE A 674 -2.37 4.17 -0.82
CA PHE A 674 -3.74 3.92 -1.26
C PHE A 674 -4.73 4.84 -0.54
N HIS A 675 -4.71 4.91 0.79
CA HIS A 675 -5.62 5.76 1.56
C HIS A 675 -5.45 7.26 1.24
N LEU A 676 -4.22 7.74 1.13
CA LEU A 676 -3.91 9.15 0.83
C LEU A 676 -4.64 9.64 -0.43
N PHE A 677 -4.78 8.79 -1.45
CA PHE A 677 -5.45 9.12 -2.71
C PHE A 677 -6.86 8.56 -2.85
N ALA A 678 -7.21 7.47 -2.16
CA ALA A 678 -8.55 6.92 -2.11
C ALA A 678 -9.52 7.87 -1.40
N ILE A 679 -9.10 8.54 -0.31
CA ILE A 679 -9.93 9.50 0.42
C ILE A 679 -10.44 10.65 -0.49
N PRO A 680 -9.59 11.36 -1.26
CA PRO A 680 -10.04 12.31 -2.28
C PRO A 680 -10.99 11.72 -3.33
N VAL A 681 -10.77 10.47 -3.73
CA VAL A 681 -11.63 9.78 -4.72
C VAL A 681 -13.01 9.48 -4.13
N ILE A 682 -13.08 8.97 -2.90
CA ILE A 682 -14.31 8.75 -2.13
C ILE A 682 -15.05 10.09 -1.98
N ALA A 683 -14.33 11.16 -1.66
CA ALA A 683 -14.90 12.50 -1.56
C ALA A 683 -15.54 12.98 -2.87
N CYS A 684 -14.90 12.72 -4.02
CA CYS A 684 -15.48 13.00 -5.33
C CYS A 684 -16.74 12.15 -5.60
N GLY A 685 -16.73 10.87 -5.19
CA GLY A 685 -17.88 9.97 -5.28
C GLY A 685 -19.06 10.44 -4.45
N LEU A 686 -18.81 10.84 -3.19
CA LEU A 686 -19.83 11.41 -2.31
C LEU A 686 -20.36 12.72 -2.89
N ALA A 687 -19.49 13.64 -3.30
CA ALA A 687 -19.90 14.90 -3.93
C ALA A 687 -20.76 14.66 -5.18
N PHE A 688 -20.45 13.65 -5.99
CA PHE A 688 -21.26 13.26 -7.14
C PHE A 688 -22.67 12.82 -6.73
N VAL A 689 -22.80 11.98 -5.69
CA VAL A 689 -24.09 11.57 -5.13
C VAL A 689 -24.86 12.78 -4.60
N LEU A 690 -24.21 13.66 -3.82
CA LEU A 690 -24.87 14.83 -3.24
C LEU A 690 -25.36 15.83 -4.28
N ARG A 691 -24.62 16.01 -5.39
CA ARG A 691 -25.03 16.89 -6.50
C ARG A 691 -26.33 16.44 -7.18
N SER A 692 -26.74 15.17 -7.05
CA SER A 692 -28.04 14.70 -7.58
C SER A 692 -29.25 15.38 -6.94
N THR A 693 -29.08 15.94 -5.73
CA THR A 693 -30.15 16.69 -5.03
C THR A 693 -30.32 18.12 -5.55
N HIS A 694 -29.40 18.61 -6.39
CA HIS A 694 -29.33 19.99 -6.88
C HIS A 694 -29.26 21.04 -5.75
N PRO A 695 -28.27 20.96 -4.83
CA PRO A 695 -28.16 21.84 -3.67
C PRO A 695 -28.00 23.32 -4.06
N GLU A 696 -27.53 23.61 -5.27
CA GLU A 696 -27.39 24.97 -5.81
C GLU A 696 -28.73 25.70 -6.00
N ARG A 697 -29.87 24.99 -6.04
CA ARG A 697 -31.17 25.57 -6.41
C ARG A 697 -31.97 26.14 -5.24
N SER A 698 -31.81 25.62 -4.02
CA SER A 698 -32.55 26.10 -2.84
C SER A 698 -31.94 25.63 -1.52
N ARG A 699 -32.22 26.36 -0.42
CA ARG A 699 -31.80 25.98 0.95
C ARG A 699 -32.38 24.62 1.38
N ILE A 700 -33.59 24.28 0.95
CA ILE A 700 -34.20 22.96 1.22
C ILE A 700 -33.40 21.84 0.57
N ARG A 701 -32.93 22.04 -0.68
CA ARG A 701 -32.10 21.04 -1.37
C ARG A 701 -30.71 20.90 -0.75
N VAL A 702 -30.17 21.96 -0.16
CA VAL A 702 -28.97 21.86 0.70
C VAL A 702 -29.25 20.97 1.91
N ALA A 703 -30.38 21.17 2.60
CA ALA A 703 -30.76 20.33 3.74
C ALA A 703 -30.96 18.85 3.32
N LEU A 704 -31.56 18.58 2.16
CA LEU A 704 -31.67 17.23 1.59
C LEU A 704 -30.30 16.62 1.29
N ALA A 705 -29.37 17.39 0.72
CA ALA A 705 -28.00 16.92 0.48
C ALA A 705 -27.29 16.56 1.79
N VAL A 706 -27.43 17.40 2.83
CA VAL A 706 -26.86 17.12 4.16
C VAL A 706 -27.50 15.87 4.76
N GLY A 707 -28.82 15.73 4.72
CA GLY A 707 -29.53 14.54 5.18
C GLY A 707 -29.08 13.28 4.45
N LEU A 708 -28.92 13.34 3.13
CA LEU A 708 -28.40 12.23 2.33
C LEU A 708 -26.96 11.88 2.71
N ALA A 709 -26.08 12.87 2.93
CA ALA A 709 -24.71 12.63 3.37
C ALA A 709 -24.69 11.91 4.72
N MET A 710 -25.53 12.35 5.67
CA MET A 710 -25.65 11.73 6.99
C MET A 710 -26.15 10.29 6.90
N ILE A 711 -27.17 10.01 6.08
CA ILE A 711 -27.71 8.66 5.87
C ILE A 711 -26.65 7.74 5.24
N VAL A 712 -25.98 8.21 4.18
CA VAL A 712 -24.96 7.42 3.49
C VAL A 712 -23.80 7.09 4.43
N LEU A 713 -23.30 8.07 5.19
CA LEU A 713 -22.16 7.87 6.08
C LEU A 713 -22.51 7.27 7.45
N ALA A 714 -23.80 7.16 7.81
CA ALA A 714 -24.23 6.68 9.11
C ALA A 714 -23.65 5.32 9.52
N PRO A 715 -23.59 4.28 8.65
CA PRO A 715 -22.99 3.00 9.02
C PRO A 715 -21.53 3.12 9.44
N ALA A 716 -20.75 3.91 8.70
CA ALA A 716 -19.35 4.17 8.99
C ALA A 716 -19.16 5.02 10.25
N ALA A 717 -19.92 6.10 10.40
CA ALA A 717 -19.85 6.98 11.56
C ALA A 717 -20.26 6.28 12.87
N ARG A 718 -21.34 5.48 12.84
CA ARG A 718 -21.80 4.71 14.01
C ARG A 718 -20.75 3.69 14.45
N GLU A 719 -20.13 3.00 13.50
CA GLU A 719 -19.07 2.04 13.80
C GLU A 719 -17.84 2.74 14.41
N ARG A 720 -17.37 3.86 13.84
CA ARG A 720 -16.25 4.63 14.42
C ARG A 720 -16.55 5.15 15.82
N LEU A 721 -17.78 5.63 16.07
CA LEU A 721 -18.18 6.06 17.42
C LEU A 721 -18.21 4.90 18.41
N ALA A 722 -18.69 3.72 17.99
CA ALA A 722 -18.65 2.52 18.82
C ALA A 722 -17.21 2.05 19.10
N TYR A 723 -16.31 2.19 18.11
CA TYR A 723 -14.89 1.87 18.27
C TYR A 723 -14.23 2.76 19.33
N VAL A 724 -14.31 4.09 19.22
CA VAL A 724 -13.67 5.01 20.17
C VAL A 724 -14.21 4.87 21.60
N ASN A 725 -15.52 4.62 21.76
CA ASN A 725 -16.11 4.37 23.07
C ASN A 725 -15.57 3.10 23.71
N ARG A 726 -15.38 2.04 22.91
CA ARG A 726 -14.82 0.76 23.36
C ARG A 726 -13.34 0.92 23.74
N VAL A 727 -12.58 1.67 22.95
CA VAL A 727 -11.18 2.01 23.22
C VAL A 727 -11.02 2.75 24.54
N ALA A 728 -11.85 3.78 24.77
CA ALA A 728 -11.84 4.53 26.04
C ALA A 728 -12.20 3.64 27.24
N ALA A 729 -13.13 2.69 27.08
CA ALA A 729 -13.47 1.74 28.14
C ALA A 729 -12.30 0.78 28.45
N MET A 730 -11.65 0.23 27.43
CA MET A 730 -10.48 -0.64 27.58
C MET A 730 -9.32 0.07 28.30
N LYS A 731 -9.03 1.33 27.92
CA LYS A 731 -7.95 2.10 28.58
C LYS A 731 -8.29 2.41 30.04
N ARG A 732 -9.55 2.72 30.36
CA ARG A 732 -10.00 2.92 31.76
C ARG A 732 -9.85 1.66 32.60
N GLU A 733 -10.22 0.51 32.05
CA GLU A 733 -10.07 -0.78 32.73
C GLU A 733 -8.58 -1.10 32.99
N ALA A 734 -7.72 -0.90 31.99
CA ALA A 734 -6.29 -1.08 32.12
C ALA A 734 -5.67 -0.13 33.16
N ALA A 735 -6.01 1.16 33.11
CA ALA A 735 -5.54 2.15 34.08
C ALA A 735 -6.00 1.80 35.51
N SER A 736 -7.24 1.33 35.68
CA SER A 736 -7.75 0.87 36.98
C SER A 736 -7.02 -0.36 37.49
N ALA A 737 -6.62 -1.29 36.61
CA ALA A 737 -5.81 -2.45 36.97
C ALA A 737 -4.41 -2.03 37.44
N VAL A 738 -3.76 -1.12 36.72
CA VAL A 738 -2.45 -0.56 37.11
C VAL A 738 -2.54 0.18 38.45
N ALA A 739 -3.61 0.95 38.67
CA ALA A 739 -3.82 1.67 39.92
C ALA A 739 -3.94 0.72 41.13
N ARG A 740 -4.57 -0.45 40.97
CA ARG A 740 -4.66 -1.48 42.03
C ARG A 740 -3.29 -2.05 42.41
N GLU A 741 -2.38 -2.17 41.45
CA GLU A 741 -1.03 -2.70 41.67
C GLU A 741 0.00 -1.60 41.95
N HIS A 742 -0.39 -0.32 41.94
CA HIS A 742 0.52 0.82 42.00
C HIS A 742 1.43 0.82 43.24
N ARG A 743 0.87 0.42 44.40
CA ARG A 743 1.59 0.34 45.69
C ARG A 743 2.84 -0.54 45.61
N ASP A 744 2.80 -1.58 44.79
CA ASP A 744 3.88 -2.55 44.63
C ASP A 744 4.71 -2.26 43.38
N LEU A 745 4.06 -1.87 42.29
CA LEU A 745 4.70 -1.66 40.99
C LEU A 745 5.60 -0.41 40.97
N ALA A 746 5.18 0.70 41.58
CA ALA A 746 5.97 1.94 41.54
C ALA A 746 7.32 1.79 42.26
N PRO A 747 7.40 1.26 43.50
CA PRO A 747 8.68 1.02 44.17
C PRO A 747 9.58 0.05 43.41
N LEU A 748 9.02 -1.01 42.79
CA LEU A 748 9.80 -1.93 41.94
C LEU A 748 10.48 -1.18 40.79
N LEU A 749 9.73 -0.36 40.05
CA LEU A 749 10.26 0.40 38.91
C LEU A 749 11.30 1.44 39.36
N GLU A 750 11.07 2.12 40.49
CA GLU A 750 12.05 3.04 41.09
C GLU A 750 13.33 2.32 41.52
N ARG A 751 13.20 1.12 42.08
CA ARG A 751 14.34 0.29 42.46
C ARG A 751 15.15 -0.11 41.24
N LEU A 752 14.49 -0.61 40.19
CA LEU A 752 15.13 -0.98 38.93
C LEU A 752 15.86 0.20 38.27
N ALA A 753 15.27 1.40 38.28
CA ALA A 753 15.89 2.59 37.69
C ALA A 753 17.21 3.01 38.37
N LYS A 754 17.45 2.58 39.61
CA LYS A 754 18.67 2.88 40.39
C LYS A 754 19.75 1.80 40.27
N LEU A 755 19.47 0.69 39.59
CA LEU A 755 20.41 -0.42 39.44
C LEU A 755 21.16 -0.30 38.11
N ASP A 756 22.47 -0.09 38.18
CA ASP A 756 23.31 0.34 37.05
C ASP A 756 24.43 -0.63 36.66
N LYS A 757 24.60 -1.73 37.41
CA LYS A 757 25.66 -2.74 37.15
C LYS A 757 25.32 -3.77 36.07
N GLY A 758 24.12 -3.71 35.51
CA GLY A 758 23.63 -4.61 34.48
C GLY A 758 22.17 -4.30 34.13
N ARG A 759 21.62 -4.97 33.12
CA ARG A 759 20.23 -4.74 32.70
C ARG A 759 19.23 -5.60 33.47
N ALA A 760 17.99 -5.16 33.49
CA ALA A 760 16.90 -5.91 34.08
C ALA A 760 16.22 -6.85 33.07
N TYR A 761 15.53 -7.88 33.57
CA TYR A 761 14.62 -8.71 32.78
C TYR A 761 13.23 -8.63 33.39
N VAL A 762 12.27 -8.20 32.59
CA VAL A 762 10.88 -7.96 33.03
C VAL A 762 9.86 -8.82 32.26
N GLY A 763 10.34 -9.91 31.65
CA GLY A 763 9.51 -10.85 30.90
C GLY A 763 9.51 -10.61 29.40
N LEU A 764 9.36 -11.70 28.64
CA LEU A 764 9.23 -11.71 27.17
C LEU A 764 7.88 -12.32 26.77
N PRO A 765 7.19 -11.80 25.73
CA PRO A 765 5.92 -12.34 25.25
C PRO A 765 5.95 -13.82 24.88
N ARG A 766 7.13 -14.32 24.49
CA ARG A 766 7.37 -15.72 24.13
C ARG A 766 7.06 -16.68 25.26
N TRP A 767 7.39 -16.29 26.49
CA TRP A 767 7.20 -17.08 27.69
C TRP A 767 5.89 -16.61 28.32
N GLY A 768 4.75 -17.09 27.81
CA GLY A 768 3.43 -16.52 28.08
C GLY A 768 3.09 -16.33 29.56
N ASP A 769 3.46 -17.32 30.40
CA ASP A 769 3.35 -17.32 31.86
C ASP A 769 4.34 -16.36 32.57
N GLN A 770 5.39 -15.94 31.88
CA GLN A 770 6.48 -15.10 32.38
C GLN A 770 6.46 -13.69 31.79
N TYR A 771 5.51 -13.38 30.90
CA TYR A 771 5.33 -12.05 30.35
C TYR A 771 4.57 -11.20 31.36
N LEU A 772 5.32 -10.55 32.26
CA LEU A 772 4.75 -9.79 33.37
C LEU A 772 3.95 -8.58 32.88
N ARG A 773 2.74 -8.43 33.41
CA ARG A 773 1.81 -7.33 33.11
C ARG A 773 1.11 -6.86 34.36
N ALA A 774 0.78 -5.58 34.43
CA ALA A 774 -0.22 -5.03 35.36
C ALA A 774 -1.52 -4.80 34.57
N GLY A 775 -2.52 -5.65 34.80
CA GLY A 775 -3.68 -5.77 33.91
C GLY A 775 -3.28 -6.05 32.45
N ALA A 776 -3.63 -5.14 31.54
CA ALA A 776 -3.30 -5.25 30.11
C ALA A 776 -1.93 -4.64 29.74
N VAL A 777 -1.23 -3.98 30.68
CA VAL A 777 -0.02 -3.20 30.40
C VAL A 777 1.22 -4.00 30.78
N PRO A 778 2.13 -4.33 29.84
CA PRO A 778 3.32 -5.10 30.15
C PRO A 778 4.35 -4.28 30.93
N LEU A 779 5.11 -4.94 31.81
CA LEU A 779 6.18 -4.29 32.59
C LEU A 779 7.25 -3.66 31.68
N SER A 780 7.48 -4.24 30.50
CA SER A 780 8.37 -3.66 29.48
C SER A 780 7.92 -2.28 28.99
N ALA A 781 6.61 -1.97 28.99
CA ALA A 781 6.10 -0.65 28.58
C ALA A 781 6.45 0.42 29.62
N PHE A 782 6.29 0.09 30.90
CA PHE A 782 6.71 0.98 31.98
C PHE A 782 8.23 1.20 32.00
N ALA A 783 8.99 0.16 31.67
CA ALA A 783 10.45 0.20 31.65
C ALA A 783 10.98 1.13 30.55
N VAL A 784 10.52 0.97 29.30
CA VAL A 784 10.96 1.82 28.17
C VAL A 784 10.56 3.29 28.38
N GLU A 785 9.39 3.54 28.95
CA GLU A 785 8.92 4.90 29.23
C GLU A 785 9.77 5.61 30.30
N ARG A 786 10.34 4.85 31.26
CA ARG A 786 11.22 5.34 32.33
C ARG A 786 12.70 5.27 31.99
N GLY A 787 13.07 4.80 30.80
CA GLY A 787 14.46 4.62 30.40
C GLY A 787 15.21 3.55 31.19
N ILE A 788 14.49 2.55 31.73
CA ILE A 788 15.09 1.41 32.43
C ILE A 788 15.63 0.44 31.37
N ASP A 789 16.94 0.14 31.41
CA ASP A 789 17.56 -0.82 30.50
C ASP A 789 17.03 -2.23 30.81
N THR A 790 16.31 -2.80 29.84
CA THR A 790 15.71 -4.12 29.99
C THR A 790 15.98 -5.00 28.77
N LEU A 791 16.18 -6.29 29.04
CA LEU A 791 15.91 -7.34 28.07
C LEU A 791 14.43 -7.70 28.21
N GLY A 792 13.63 -7.29 27.23
CA GLY A 792 12.18 -7.43 27.24
C GLY A 792 11.59 -7.35 25.83
N PHE A 793 10.37 -6.82 25.72
CA PHE A 793 9.70 -6.66 24.42
C PHE A 793 10.61 -5.95 23.39
N LEU A 794 10.72 -6.53 22.19
CA LEU A 794 11.49 -5.95 21.10
C LEU A 794 10.70 -4.79 20.47
N TRP A 795 10.79 -3.61 21.08
CA TRP A 795 10.09 -2.39 20.64
C TRP A 795 10.43 -1.97 19.22
N HIS A 796 11.69 -2.16 18.82
CA HIS A 796 12.12 -1.96 17.45
C HIS A 796 13.23 -2.96 17.11
N ALA A 797 13.08 -3.67 15.99
CA ALA A 797 14.01 -4.71 15.57
C ALA A 797 15.16 -4.18 14.68
N MET A 798 15.63 -2.96 14.96
CA MET A 798 16.71 -2.30 14.19
C MET A 798 18.11 -2.78 14.56
N THR A 799 18.25 -3.47 15.69
CA THR A 799 19.55 -3.92 16.18
C THR A 799 19.90 -5.31 15.66
N LEU A 800 21.17 -5.55 15.34
CA LEU A 800 21.64 -6.87 14.87
C LEU A 800 21.43 -7.97 15.93
N SER A 801 21.59 -7.64 17.22
CA SER A 801 21.35 -8.59 18.32
C SER A 801 19.89 -8.66 18.78
N GLY A 802 19.04 -7.72 18.35
CA GLY A 802 17.66 -7.59 18.82
C GLY A 802 16.81 -8.80 18.49
N ASP A 803 16.96 -9.37 17.28
CA ASP A 803 16.23 -10.59 16.92
C ASP A 803 16.69 -11.78 17.77
N LEU A 804 17.96 -11.82 18.17
CA LEU A 804 18.47 -12.94 18.94
C LEU A 804 17.97 -12.94 20.39
N GLN A 805 17.67 -11.76 20.97
CA GLN A 805 17.17 -11.65 22.34
C GLN A 805 15.86 -12.42 22.57
N VAL A 806 15.09 -12.70 21.51
CA VAL A 806 13.85 -13.50 21.55
C VAL A 806 14.11 -14.95 22.00
N TRP A 807 15.35 -15.42 21.90
CA TRP A 807 15.80 -16.74 22.38
C TRP A 807 16.29 -16.74 23.83
N PHE A 808 16.23 -15.60 24.53
CA PHE A 808 16.61 -15.54 25.93
C PHE A 808 15.77 -16.51 26.77
N ASP A 809 16.42 -17.58 27.21
CA ASP A 809 15.94 -18.54 28.20
C ASP A 809 16.22 -18.03 29.63
N PRO A 810 15.17 -17.70 30.41
CA PRO A 810 15.31 -17.21 31.77
C PRO A 810 15.71 -18.27 32.80
N ASP A 811 15.82 -19.54 32.42
CA ASP A 811 16.31 -20.62 33.29
C ASP A 811 17.77 -21.02 32.98
N ASN A 812 18.40 -20.37 32.00
CA ASN A 812 19.78 -20.65 31.59
C ASN A 812 20.74 -19.53 32.05
N GLU A 813 21.61 -19.82 33.03
CA GLU A 813 22.59 -18.84 33.56
C GLU A 813 23.51 -18.28 32.46
N THR A 814 23.88 -19.10 31.47
CA THR A 814 24.72 -18.66 30.35
C THR A 814 24.07 -17.51 29.60
N HIS A 815 22.74 -17.48 29.45
CA HIS A 815 22.06 -16.39 28.78
C HIS A 815 22.09 -15.09 29.59
N TYR A 816 21.98 -15.15 30.92
CA TYR A 816 22.14 -13.98 31.80
C TYR A 816 23.52 -13.36 31.63
N ARG A 817 24.56 -14.21 31.62
CA ARG A 817 25.92 -13.79 31.35
C ARG A 817 26.04 -13.28 29.92
N THR A 818 25.60 -13.99 28.89
CA THR A 818 25.73 -13.53 27.50
C THR A 818 25.08 -12.18 27.25
N PHE A 819 23.84 -11.98 27.70
CA PHE A 819 23.06 -10.78 27.44
C PHE A 819 23.16 -9.74 28.56
N GLY A 820 24.06 -9.88 29.53
CA GLY A 820 24.26 -8.89 30.59
C GLY A 820 23.06 -8.62 31.49
N VAL A 821 22.11 -9.57 31.56
CA VAL A 821 20.94 -9.48 32.43
C VAL A 821 21.38 -9.79 33.85
N ARG A 822 21.36 -8.77 34.70
CA ARG A 822 21.73 -8.90 36.12
C ARG A 822 20.53 -8.93 37.05
N TYR A 823 19.44 -8.26 36.66
CA TYR A 823 18.30 -7.99 37.55
C TYR A 823 16.98 -8.58 37.02
N PRO A 824 16.76 -9.90 37.08
CA PRO A 824 15.49 -10.47 36.69
C PRO A 824 14.38 -10.22 37.71
N VAL A 825 13.20 -9.95 37.18
CA VAL A 825 11.94 -9.86 37.92
C VAL A 825 11.08 -11.07 37.55
N PHE A 826 10.57 -11.74 38.56
CA PHE A 826 9.61 -12.84 38.40
C PHE A 826 8.36 -12.60 39.23
N ASP A 827 7.25 -13.21 38.80
CA ASP A 827 6.07 -13.34 39.66
C ASP A 827 6.37 -14.37 40.76
N LEU A 828 5.92 -14.13 41.99
CA LEU A 828 6.11 -15.04 43.14
C LEU A 828 5.52 -16.44 42.89
N GLY A 829 4.52 -16.55 42.01
CA GLY A 829 3.97 -17.84 41.61
C GLY A 829 4.94 -18.72 40.80
N ARG A 830 6.05 -18.16 40.31
CA ARG A 830 7.07 -18.87 39.53
C ARG A 830 8.34 -19.10 40.37
N PRO A 831 8.87 -20.33 40.45
CA PRO A 831 10.19 -20.57 41.01
C PRO A 831 11.27 -19.81 40.24
N ALA A 832 12.14 -19.08 40.95
CA ALA A 832 13.30 -18.45 40.34
C ALA A 832 14.41 -19.48 40.08
N PRO A 833 15.28 -19.27 39.09
CA PRO A 833 16.44 -20.14 38.85
C PRO A 833 17.37 -20.18 40.07
N ALA A 834 17.98 -21.34 40.33
CA ALA A 834 18.80 -21.57 41.52
C ALA A 834 20.02 -20.63 41.65
N PHE A 835 20.52 -20.11 40.52
CA PHE A 835 21.64 -19.17 40.48
C PHE A 835 21.24 -17.71 40.75
N ALA A 836 19.95 -17.40 40.82
CA ALA A 836 19.45 -16.04 41.05
C ALA A 836 19.20 -15.79 42.54
N ARG A 837 19.86 -14.78 43.11
CA ARG A 837 19.70 -14.41 44.52
C ARG A 837 18.58 -13.40 44.70
N LYS A 838 17.57 -13.71 45.51
CA LYS A 838 16.47 -12.77 45.78
C LYS A 838 17.00 -11.53 46.50
N LEU A 839 16.66 -10.35 45.98
CA LEU A 839 16.97 -9.07 46.62
C LEU A 839 15.79 -8.57 47.45
N GLU A 840 14.62 -8.45 46.82
CA GLU A 840 13.47 -7.76 47.41
C GLU A 840 12.16 -8.25 46.78
N THR A 841 11.05 -8.09 47.51
CA THR A 841 9.71 -8.46 47.05
C THR A 841 8.79 -7.23 47.08
N PHE A 842 8.02 -7.06 46.01
CA PHE A 842 7.08 -5.97 45.78
C PHE A 842 5.73 -6.56 45.39
N GLY A 843 4.83 -6.76 46.37
CA GLY A 843 3.57 -7.46 46.14
C GLY A 843 3.80 -8.85 45.57
N ARG A 844 3.29 -9.10 44.36
CA ARG A 844 3.50 -10.36 43.62
C ARG A 844 4.81 -10.43 42.84
N TYR A 845 5.57 -9.35 42.73
CA TYR A 845 6.82 -9.32 41.99
C TYR A 845 8.00 -9.55 42.93
N ALA A 846 8.96 -10.38 42.54
CA ALA A 846 10.23 -10.54 43.24
C ALA A 846 11.38 -10.16 42.32
N LEU A 847 12.24 -9.30 42.84
CA LEU A 847 13.46 -8.83 42.19
C LEU A 847 14.64 -9.69 42.67
N TYR A 848 15.43 -10.18 41.73
CA TYR A 848 16.60 -11.00 41.97
C TYR A 848 17.87 -10.37 41.39
N GLU A 849 19.02 -10.91 41.78
CA GLU A 849 20.34 -10.56 41.26
C GLU A 849 21.08 -11.81 40.78
N VAL A 850 21.67 -11.72 39.60
CA VAL A 850 22.62 -12.70 39.05
C VAL A 850 24.00 -12.02 39.03
N GLU A 851 24.76 -12.20 40.10
CA GLU A 851 26.03 -11.48 40.33
C GLU A 851 27.07 -11.72 39.21
N SER A 852 27.03 -12.89 38.56
CA SER A 852 27.90 -13.28 37.45
C SER A 852 27.65 -12.50 36.15
N ALA A 853 26.58 -11.70 36.07
CA ALA A 853 26.25 -10.89 34.90
C ALA A 853 26.59 -9.39 35.10
N SER A 854 27.14 -8.77 34.06
CA SER A 854 27.41 -7.33 34.00
C SER A 854 27.22 -6.79 32.56
N TYR A 855 27.46 -5.49 32.33
CA TYR A 855 27.52 -4.94 30.98
C TYR A 855 28.75 -5.38 30.18
N PHE A 856 29.77 -5.92 30.84
CA PHE A 856 31.02 -6.32 30.23
C PHE A 856 31.21 -7.83 30.27
N GLY A 857 31.92 -8.34 29.26
CA GLY A 857 32.39 -9.72 29.18
C GLY A 857 33.83 -9.75 28.69
N VAL A 858 34.55 -10.80 29.06
CA VAL A 858 35.81 -11.18 28.41
C VAL A 858 35.49 -12.19 27.31
N ALA A 859 36.21 -12.13 26.20
CA ALA A 859 36.02 -13.07 25.10
C ALA A 859 37.31 -13.42 24.36
N THR A 860 37.36 -14.66 23.86
CA THR A 860 38.26 -15.08 22.79
C THR A 860 37.58 -14.83 21.45
N VAL A 861 38.29 -14.22 20.51
CA VAL A 861 37.80 -13.96 19.14
C VAL A 861 38.66 -14.77 18.16
N PRO A 862 38.27 -16.02 17.84
CA PRO A 862 39.14 -16.96 17.12
C PRO A 862 39.19 -16.70 15.60
N MET A 863 38.16 -16.02 15.07
CA MET A 863 38.00 -15.76 13.64
C MET A 863 37.05 -14.59 13.42
N ALA A 864 37.04 -14.06 12.20
CA ALA A 864 36.00 -13.17 11.71
C ALA A 864 35.19 -13.84 10.61
N VAL A 865 33.86 -13.81 10.72
CA VAL A 865 32.93 -14.37 9.75
C VAL A 865 32.36 -13.24 8.91
N GLU A 866 32.47 -13.34 7.58
CA GLU A 866 31.86 -12.36 6.68
C GLU A 866 30.33 -12.44 6.72
N VAL A 867 29.68 -11.33 7.05
CA VAL A 867 28.22 -11.25 7.14
C VAL A 867 27.67 -9.95 6.56
N THR A 868 26.37 -9.99 6.27
CA THR A 868 25.57 -8.82 5.92
C THR A 868 24.47 -8.64 6.97
N LYS A 869 23.76 -7.51 6.94
CA LYS A 869 22.56 -7.29 7.78
C LYS A 869 21.48 -8.37 7.61
N ARG A 870 21.53 -9.18 6.54
CA ARG A 870 20.58 -10.28 6.28
C ARG A 870 21.08 -11.65 6.73
N THR A 871 22.40 -11.83 6.86
CA THR A 871 23.01 -13.12 7.24
C THR A 871 23.54 -13.15 8.67
N ALA A 872 23.77 -11.98 9.28
CA ALA A 872 24.26 -11.84 10.65
C ALA A 872 23.41 -12.61 11.67
N TYR A 873 22.08 -12.55 11.56
CA TYR A 873 21.17 -13.30 12.46
C TYR A 873 21.51 -14.79 12.49
N LYS A 874 21.71 -15.43 11.33
CA LYS A 874 21.94 -16.88 11.27
C LYS A 874 23.31 -17.28 11.81
N ALA A 875 24.34 -16.45 11.61
CA ALA A 875 25.63 -16.66 12.26
C ALA A 875 25.51 -16.55 13.79
N SER A 876 24.81 -15.53 14.28
CA SER A 876 24.55 -15.32 15.70
C SER A 876 23.66 -16.40 16.33
N GLU A 877 22.68 -16.93 15.59
CA GLU A 877 21.82 -18.04 15.99
C GLU A 877 22.64 -19.33 16.16
N ALA A 878 23.46 -19.68 15.17
CA ALA A 878 24.36 -20.83 15.26
C ALA A 878 25.31 -20.73 16.45
N TRP A 879 25.82 -19.52 16.72
CA TRP A 879 26.67 -19.26 17.89
C TRP A 879 25.91 -19.44 19.21
N LEU A 880 24.71 -18.87 19.36
CA LEU A 880 23.95 -18.93 20.62
C LEU A 880 23.61 -20.37 21.03
N PHE A 881 23.31 -21.24 20.06
CA PHE A 881 22.97 -22.64 20.30
C PHE A 881 24.17 -23.59 20.33
N SER A 882 25.38 -23.07 20.39
CA SER A 882 26.62 -23.85 20.54
C SER A 882 27.14 -23.79 21.98
N ALA A 883 28.26 -24.47 22.25
CA ALA A 883 28.96 -24.35 23.53
C ALA A 883 29.79 -23.05 23.66
N LEU A 884 29.91 -22.27 22.58
CA LEU A 884 30.79 -21.09 22.51
C LEU A 884 30.42 -19.95 23.48
N PRO A 885 29.15 -19.58 23.69
CA PRO A 885 28.80 -18.52 24.64
C PRO A 885 29.24 -18.85 26.07
N ALA A 886 29.03 -20.10 26.50
CA ALA A 886 29.46 -20.59 27.82
C ALA A 886 30.99 -20.63 27.95
N ALA A 887 31.69 -20.87 26.84
CA ALA A 887 33.15 -20.87 26.76
C ALA A 887 33.78 -19.48 26.58
N HIS A 888 32.98 -18.40 26.59
CA HIS A 888 33.47 -17.04 26.32
C HIS A 888 34.13 -16.88 24.93
N VAL A 889 33.65 -17.59 23.92
CA VAL A 889 34.15 -17.51 22.55
C VAL A 889 33.15 -16.75 21.68
N PHE A 890 33.57 -15.62 21.12
CA PHE A 890 32.71 -14.69 20.38
C PHE A 890 33.35 -14.40 19.00
N PRO A 891 33.03 -15.19 17.97
CA PRO A 891 33.49 -14.91 16.61
C PRO A 891 33.14 -13.47 16.18
N ALA A 892 34.08 -12.80 15.52
CA ALA A 892 33.82 -11.46 14.98
C ALA A 892 32.86 -11.55 13.78
N LEU A 893 32.04 -10.52 13.61
CA LEU A 893 31.13 -10.38 12.49
C LEU A 893 31.73 -9.37 11.50
N ALA A 894 32.50 -9.82 10.51
CA ALA A 894 33.04 -8.90 9.50
C ALA A 894 31.90 -8.33 8.65
N ILE A 895 31.56 -7.06 8.87
CA ILE A 895 30.46 -6.37 8.20
C ILE A 895 30.85 -4.94 7.85
N ALA A 896 30.61 -4.53 6.60
CA ALA A 896 30.90 -3.19 6.10
C ALA A 896 32.34 -2.69 6.45
N GLY A 897 33.32 -3.59 6.35
CA GLY A 897 34.74 -3.30 6.64
C GLY A 897 35.13 -3.24 8.13
N HIS A 898 34.19 -3.45 9.06
CA HIS A 898 34.50 -3.47 10.50
C HIS A 898 34.87 -4.89 10.92
N VAL A 899 36.13 -5.08 11.30
CA VAL A 899 36.74 -6.36 11.67
C VAL A 899 37.89 -6.10 12.66
N PRO A 900 38.18 -7.02 13.60
CA PRO A 900 39.38 -6.91 14.42
C PRO A 900 40.65 -6.86 13.57
N GLU A 901 41.63 -6.06 14.02
CA GLU A 901 42.92 -5.92 13.36
C GLU A 901 43.67 -7.26 13.31
N GLY A 902 44.20 -7.61 12.14
CA GLY A 902 44.92 -8.87 11.93
C GLY A 902 44.05 -10.14 11.91
N ALA A 903 42.73 -10.03 12.00
CA ALA A 903 41.84 -11.19 11.95
C ALA A 903 41.67 -11.75 10.52
N THR A 904 41.77 -13.07 10.38
CA THR A 904 41.42 -13.76 9.14
C THR A 904 39.91 -13.76 8.96
N VAL A 905 39.44 -13.17 7.86
CA VAL A 905 38.03 -13.18 7.46
C VAL A 905 37.73 -14.46 6.70
N VAL A 906 36.67 -15.15 7.12
CA VAL A 906 36.23 -16.41 6.52
C VAL A 906 34.81 -16.24 5.98
N GLU A 907 34.62 -16.62 4.72
CA GLU A 907 33.30 -16.65 4.09
C GLU A 907 32.72 -18.06 4.23
N MET A 908 31.57 -18.16 4.91
CA MET A 908 30.89 -19.43 5.13
C MET A 908 29.38 -19.28 5.01
N THR A 909 28.72 -20.32 4.51
CA THR A 909 27.25 -20.38 4.55
C THR A 909 26.77 -20.65 5.98
N PRO A 910 25.56 -20.20 6.35
CA PRO A 910 25.04 -20.45 7.70
C PRO A 910 25.02 -21.92 8.16
N PRO A 911 24.70 -22.92 7.31
CA PRO A 911 24.79 -24.33 7.71
C PRO A 911 26.22 -24.79 8.01
N ALA A 912 27.21 -24.27 7.27
CA ALA A 912 28.62 -24.58 7.52
C ALA A 912 29.06 -23.98 8.87
N LEU A 913 28.65 -22.74 9.17
CA LEU A 913 28.91 -22.10 10.47
C LEU A 913 28.38 -22.92 11.64
N GLN A 914 27.19 -23.53 11.50
CA GLN A 914 26.62 -24.37 12.54
C GLN A 914 27.52 -25.58 12.87
N HIS A 915 28.09 -26.24 11.86
CA HIS A 915 29.05 -27.34 12.09
C HIS A 915 30.35 -26.82 12.69
N VAL A 916 30.94 -25.77 12.13
CA VAL A 916 32.21 -25.20 12.62
C VAL A 916 32.09 -24.77 14.08
N PHE A 917 31.00 -24.12 14.47
CA PHE A 917 30.79 -23.68 15.86
C PHE A 917 30.49 -24.83 16.81
N ALA A 918 29.87 -25.92 16.35
CA ALA A 918 29.65 -27.10 17.17
C ALA A 918 30.95 -27.86 17.46
N ASP A 919 31.84 -27.96 16.48
CA ASP A 919 33.10 -28.71 16.58
C ASP A 919 34.25 -27.90 17.21
N MET A 920 34.09 -26.59 17.33
CA MET A 920 35.12 -25.70 17.86
C MET A 920 35.35 -25.95 19.35
N LYS A 921 36.56 -26.39 19.67
CA LYS A 921 36.99 -26.63 21.06
C LYS A 921 37.07 -25.32 21.84
N SER A 922 36.57 -25.35 23.08
CA SER A 922 36.67 -24.23 24.01
C SER A 922 38.13 -23.98 24.41
N SER A 923 38.59 -22.74 24.31
CA SER A 923 39.79 -22.31 25.02
C SER A 923 39.40 -21.96 26.45
N SER A 924 40.21 -22.33 27.45
CA SER A 924 40.05 -21.83 28.83
C SER A 924 39.97 -20.30 28.86
N SER A 925 39.20 -19.75 29.80
CA SER A 925 38.98 -18.31 29.94
C SER A 925 40.31 -17.57 30.02
N VAL A 926 40.44 -16.50 29.23
CA VAL A 926 41.71 -15.84 28.96
C VAL A 926 42.01 -14.67 29.92
N GLY A 927 41.06 -14.36 30.79
CA GLY A 927 41.10 -13.23 31.70
C GLY A 927 39.83 -13.11 32.52
N ARG A 928 39.75 -12.05 33.33
CA ARG A 928 38.62 -11.75 34.21
C ARG A 928 38.28 -10.27 34.21
N ILE A 929 37.05 -9.96 34.57
CA ILE A 929 36.63 -8.60 34.91
C ILE A 929 37.02 -8.35 36.36
N VAL A 930 37.91 -7.38 36.59
CA VAL A 930 38.34 -6.98 37.93
C VAL A 930 37.27 -6.10 38.57
N ARG A 931 36.75 -5.12 37.82
CA ARG A 931 35.73 -4.19 38.29
C ARG A 931 34.96 -3.59 37.13
N SER A 932 33.63 -3.66 37.16
CA SER A 932 32.78 -2.84 36.28
C SER A 932 32.40 -1.58 37.06
N ALA A 933 32.84 -0.41 36.59
CA ALA A 933 32.56 0.85 37.26
C ALA A 933 31.15 1.36 36.94
N ASP A 934 30.80 1.36 35.66
CA ASP A 934 29.49 1.73 35.14
C ASP A 934 29.20 0.96 33.84
N ARG A 935 28.22 1.42 33.06
CA ARG A 935 27.82 0.83 31.79
C ARG A 935 28.83 1.00 30.64
N TRP A 936 29.79 1.90 30.80
CA TRP A 936 30.73 2.35 29.78
C TRP A 936 32.18 2.01 30.13
N SER A 937 32.46 1.72 31.40
CA SER A 937 33.82 1.59 31.93
C SER A 937 34.02 0.31 32.73
N SER A 938 35.10 -0.42 32.43
CA SER A 938 35.47 -1.66 33.10
C SER A 938 36.98 -1.82 33.21
N GLU A 939 37.42 -2.43 34.30
CA GLU A 939 38.80 -2.88 34.54
C GLU A 939 38.87 -4.39 34.31
N VAL A 940 39.84 -4.81 33.51
CA VAL A 940 40.01 -6.19 33.07
C VAL A 940 41.45 -6.64 33.27
N GLU A 941 41.64 -7.94 33.44
CA GLU A 941 42.97 -8.55 33.57
C GLU A 941 43.02 -9.78 32.67
N PHE A 942 44.01 -9.84 31.78
CA PHE A 942 44.18 -10.91 30.80
C PHE A 942 45.53 -11.61 30.93
N GLU A 943 45.55 -12.94 30.80
CA GLU A 943 46.77 -13.75 30.80
C GLU A 943 47.49 -13.71 29.45
N ARG A 944 46.74 -13.49 28.37
CA ARG A 944 47.23 -13.33 26.98
C ARG A 944 46.27 -12.40 26.22
N PRO A 945 46.66 -11.84 25.06
CA PRO A 945 45.79 -10.95 24.29
C PRO A 945 44.42 -11.57 24.00
N ALA A 946 43.36 -10.80 24.24
CA ALA A 946 41.97 -11.23 24.11
C ALA A 946 41.07 -10.01 23.82
N ALA A 947 39.75 -10.16 23.94
CA ALA A 947 38.81 -9.07 23.71
C ALA A 947 37.95 -8.76 24.93
N VAL A 948 37.61 -7.49 25.10
CA VAL A 948 36.55 -7.03 25.99
C VAL A 948 35.30 -6.77 25.17
N VAL A 949 34.20 -7.42 25.55
CA VAL A 949 32.89 -7.28 24.92
C VAL A 949 32.03 -6.38 25.78
N LEU A 950 31.56 -5.27 25.20
CA LEU A 950 30.44 -4.51 25.71
C LEU A 950 29.16 -5.21 25.26
N ARG A 951 28.32 -5.67 26.19
CA ARG A 951 27.06 -6.39 25.92
C ARG A 951 25.96 -5.42 25.47
N ALA A 952 26.28 -4.62 24.46
CA ALA A 952 25.41 -3.68 23.79
C ALA A 952 25.73 -3.68 22.29
N ASN A 953 24.78 -3.28 21.44
CA ASN A 953 24.99 -3.42 19.99
C ASN A 953 26.19 -2.64 19.50
N PHE A 954 26.87 -3.20 18.51
CA PHE A 954 27.84 -2.45 17.73
C PHE A 954 27.14 -1.41 16.85
N HIS A 955 27.73 -0.23 16.77
CA HIS A 955 27.41 0.83 15.81
C HIS A 955 28.72 1.55 15.44
N PRO A 956 28.92 2.03 14.19
CA PRO A 956 30.15 2.75 13.81
C PRO A 956 30.46 4.00 14.65
N GLY A 957 29.44 4.59 15.27
CA GLY A 957 29.59 5.71 16.21
C GLY A 957 30.11 5.32 17.60
N LEU A 958 30.23 4.02 17.93
CA LEU A 958 30.87 3.59 19.17
C LEU A 958 32.39 3.66 19.05
N VAL A 959 32.99 4.26 20.06
CA VAL A 959 34.43 4.46 20.18
C VAL A 959 34.88 4.00 21.56
N ALA A 960 36.16 3.64 21.67
CA ALA A 960 36.69 3.11 22.90
C ALA A 960 38.17 3.45 23.10
N THR A 961 38.60 3.38 24.36
CA THR A 961 40.01 3.48 24.77
C THR A 961 40.41 2.31 25.66
N VAL A 962 41.67 1.90 25.53
CA VAL A 962 42.38 1.01 26.47
C VAL A 962 43.50 1.82 27.11
N ASP A 963 43.47 1.99 28.42
CA ASP A 963 44.38 2.86 29.20
C ASP A 963 44.49 4.29 28.63
N GLY A 964 43.35 4.84 28.22
CA GLY A 964 43.26 6.17 27.62
C GLY A 964 43.72 6.28 26.16
N ARG A 965 44.19 5.18 25.54
CA ARG A 965 44.58 5.15 24.12
C ARG A 965 43.42 4.69 23.24
N PRO A 966 43.06 5.44 22.18
CA PRO A 966 42.00 5.02 21.27
C PRO A 966 42.29 3.67 20.63
N VAL A 967 41.28 2.80 20.56
CA VAL A 967 41.34 1.50 19.91
C VAL A 967 40.14 1.30 18.98
N PRO A 968 40.29 0.57 17.86
CA PRO A 968 39.17 0.26 16.98
C PRO A 968 38.16 -0.65 17.67
N VAL A 969 36.88 -0.28 17.60
CA VAL A 969 35.77 -1.13 18.04
C VAL A 969 35.30 -1.98 16.85
N PHE A 970 35.03 -3.25 17.08
CA PHE A 970 34.52 -4.17 16.06
C PHE A 970 33.33 -4.99 16.58
N PRO A 971 32.42 -5.43 15.69
CA PRO A 971 31.29 -6.27 16.05
C PRO A 971 31.70 -7.74 16.26
N VAL A 972 31.16 -8.36 17.30
CA VAL A 972 31.24 -9.81 17.58
C VAL A 972 29.85 -10.40 17.73
N THR A 973 29.69 -11.72 17.57
CA THR A 973 28.39 -12.39 17.81
C THR A 973 27.84 -12.01 19.19
N PRO A 974 26.55 -11.66 19.32
CA PRO A 974 25.50 -11.71 18.30
C PRO A 974 25.32 -10.41 17.48
N GLY A 975 26.24 -9.46 17.60
CA GLY A 975 26.16 -8.09 17.13
C GLY A 975 26.63 -7.08 18.19
N PHE A 976 27.39 -7.53 19.18
CA PHE A 976 27.90 -6.71 20.29
C PHE A 976 29.20 -6.00 19.92
N ALA A 977 29.46 -4.87 20.57
CA ALA A 977 30.71 -4.14 20.42
C ALA A 977 31.84 -4.81 21.22
N ALA A 978 33.03 -4.91 20.63
CA ALA A 978 34.21 -5.41 21.30
C ALA A 978 35.48 -4.62 20.93
N VAL A 979 36.49 -4.72 21.79
CA VAL A 979 37.84 -4.18 21.56
C VAL A 979 38.89 -5.22 21.91
N SER A 980 40.00 -5.22 21.18
CA SER A 980 41.17 -6.05 21.49
C SER A 980 41.97 -5.43 22.63
N VAL A 981 42.36 -6.24 23.61
CA VAL A 981 43.13 -5.83 24.79
C VAL A 981 44.36 -6.73 24.93
N PRO A 982 45.56 -6.16 25.15
CA PRO A 982 46.78 -6.92 25.43
C PRO A 982 46.69 -7.75 26.73
N ALA A 983 47.72 -8.56 26.99
CA ALA A 983 47.87 -9.23 28.28
C ALA A 983 48.25 -8.22 29.38
N GLY A 984 47.73 -8.42 30.59
CA GLY A 984 47.91 -7.52 31.72
C GLY A 984 46.60 -6.91 32.23
N ALA A 985 46.72 -5.99 33.18
CA ALA A 985 45.60 -5.24 33.75
C ALA A 985 45.39 -3.95 32.96
N HIS A 986 44.15 -3.70 32.53
CA HIS A 986 43.81 -2.59 31.64
C HIS A 986 42.47 -1.96 32.03
N ALA A 987 42.37 -0.64 31.85
CA ALA A 987 41.12 0.10 31.95
C ALA A 987 40.53 0.31 30.55
N VAL A 988 39.30 -0.16 30.35
CA VAL A 988 38.57 -0.03 29.08
C VAL A 988 37.39 0.90 29.27
N HIS A 989 37.25 1.85 28.36
CA HIS A 989 36.16 2.82 28.35
C HIS A 989 35.54 2.93 26.96
N PHE A 990 34.22 2.83 26.86
CA PHE A 990 33.43 2.98 25.64
C PHE A 990 32.56 4.23 25.73
N TRP A 991 32.30 4.88 24.61
CA TRP A 991 31.27 5.91 24.53
C TRP A 991 30.70 6.02 23.11
N TYR A 992 29.58 6.71 22.97
CA TYR A 992 28.96 6.98 21.69
C TYR A 992 29.30 8.38 21.20
N MET A 993 29.75 8.49 19.96
CA MET A 993 30.04 9.75 19.28
C MET A 993 28.94 10.03 18.22
N PRO A 994 28.09 11.05 18.44
CA PRO A 994 27.07 11.46 17.46
C PRO A 994 27.67 11.92 16.14
N SER A 995 26.89 11.83 15.07
CA SER A 995 27.26 12.36 13.76
C SER A 995 27.30 13.88 13.71
N THR A 996 28.11 14.43 12.79
CA THR A 996 28.16 15.88 12.57
C THR A 996 27.01 16.33 11.64
N HIS A 997 25.92 16.85 12.22
CA HIS A 997 24.71 17.22 11.48
C HIS A 997 24.67 18.68 11.00
N TRP A 998 25.31 19.61 11.71
CA TRP A 998 25.10 21.06 11.53
C TRP A 998 25.42 21.60 10.12
N PRO A 999 26.45 21.14 9.38
CA PRO A 999 26.72 21.67 8.04
C PRO A 999 25.58 21.34 7.07
N TRP A 1000 25.05 20.12 7.18
CA TRP A 1000 23.92 19.64 6.38
C TRP A 1000 22.62 20.38 6.72
N MET A 1001 22.38 20.67 8.00
CA MET A 1001 21.23 21.47 8.43
C MET A 1001 21.29 22.88 7.86
N MET A 1002 22.45 23.54 7.92
CA MET A 1002 22.65 24.89 7.36
C MET A 1002 22.46 24.89 5.83
N LEU A 1003 23.04 23.92 5.13
CA LEU A 1003 22.87 23.75 3.68
C LEU A 1003 21.40 23.52 3.32
N GLY A 1004 20.70 22.68 4.08
CA GLY A 1004 19.28 22.41 3.92
C GLY A 1004 18.41 23.65 4.11
N ALA A 1005 18.63 24.41 5.19
CA ALA A 1005 17.92 25.65 5.44
C ALA A 1005 18.15 26.68 4.33
N LEU A 1006 19.41 26.83 3.87
CA LEU A 1006 19.75 27.71 2.76
C LEU A 1006 19.06 27.28 1.45
N ALA A 1007 19.03 25.98 1.16
CA ALA A 1007 18.37 25.45 -0.04
C ALA A 1007 16.88 25.78 -0.07
N LEU A 1008 16.17 25.62 1.06
CA LEU A 1008 14.76 25.97 1.18
C LEU A 1008 14.50 27.47 0.97
N LEU A 1009 15.39 28.35 1.44
CA LEU A 1009 15.27 29.80 1.28
C LEU A 1009 15.58 30.29 -0.14
N VAL A 1010 16.58 29.69 -0.80
CA VAL A 1010 17.08 30.17 -2.10
C VAL A 1010 16.28 29.61 -3.28
N VAL A 1011 15.62 28.46 -3.15
CA VAL A 1011 14.95 27.78 -4.28
C VAL A 1011 13.88 28.64 -4.97
N ASP A 1012 13.13 29.46 -4.23
CA ASP A 1012 12.16 30.39 -4.82
C ASP A 1012 12.86 31.54 -5.57
N ARG A 1013 13.99 32.04 -5.08
CA ARG A 1013 14.80 33.07 -5.77
C ARG A 1013 15.43 32.51 -7.05
N ALA A 1014 15.94 31.29 -7.00
CA ALA A 1014 16.49 30.60 -8.17
C ALA A 1014 15.41 30.42 -9.27
N ALA A 1015 14.19 30.05 -8.88
CA ALA A 1015 13.07 29.89 -9.81
C ALA A 1015 12.67 31.22 -10.47
N VAL A 1016 12.67 32.31 -9.71
CA VAL A 1016 12.43 33.67 -10.25
C VAL A 1016 13.53 34.07 -11.25
N LYS A 1017 14.81 33.83 -10.91
CA LYS A 1017 15.93 34.17 -11.79
C LYS A 1017 15.90 33.38 -13.11
N MET A 1018 15.62 32.08 -13.07
CA MET A 1018 15.47 31.23 -14.27
C MET A 1018 14.32 31.68 -15.17
N ARG A 1019 13.25 32.22 -14.58
CA ARG A 1019 12.13 32.81 -15.31
C ARG A 1019 12.50 34.10 -16.01
N ILE A 1020 13.38 34.91 -15.41
CA ILE A 1020 13.86 36.18 -15.96
C ILE A 1020 14.93 35.96 -17.05
N SER A 1021 15.81 34.97 -16.87
CA SER A 1021 16.95 34.72 -17.77
C SER A 1021 16.62 33.97 -19.06
N GLY A 1022 15.33 33.70 -19.34
CA GLY A 1022 14.93 32.95 -20.54
C GLY A 1022 15.35 31.48 -20.56
N VAL A 1023 15.99 30.96 -19.51
CA VAL A 1023 16.37 29.53 -19.38
C VAL A 1023 15.14 28.64 -19.20
N GLU A 1024 14.00 29.21 -18.78
CA GLU A 1024 12.68 28.56 -18.85
C GLU A 1024 12.01 28.62 -20.24
N ALA A 1025 12.50 29.40 -21.21
CA ALA A 1025 11.95 29.49 -22.58
C ALA A 1025 12.55 28.40 -23.47
#